data_AF-A0A1S4GPY3-F1
#
_entry.id   AF-A0A1S4GPY3-F1
#
_cell.length_a   1.000
_cell.length_b   1.000
_cell.length_c   1.000
_cell.angle_alpha   90.00
_cell.angle_beta   90.00
_cell.angle_gamma   90.00
#
_symmetry.space_group_name_H-M   'P 1'
#
loop_
_entity.id
_entity.type
_entity.pdbx_description
1 polymer ?
#
loop_
_entity_poly.entity_id
_entity_poly.type
_entity_poly.pdbx_seq_one_letter_code
_entity_poly.pdbx_strand_id
1 'polypeptide(L)'
;MGGRDKQDLILPLMIAPLLLSGYSVAAAVDASMVGAVGALLKLIGTPLKVTAFVECWNEGEKLMFARIGLSGGRHLMQFVEPRRASPDARTDVKDMDNYRNATLDEDAESHQTLVVVDLRCNGSERLLAEAGQRLYLNYRWLLMDFSEGGAPLGIEHYLAVLQDLPALVSSEIFVMLEEDGQSIRFMQVYRVSQNSELLTEHYALWNATVPGDTEGEMIDLRTHKVTSVRRKDLHGHYLRASMVITNPDTLNHLTDYKDKHIDTITKVNYILTNCLVAYLGAEVNYTRVATWGYYNTTTGMWDGMIGELVHNTADLGASPLFFTTDRIAVIEYLAMTSETRSKFIFRSPKLSYTENVFVLPFDDKVWICVIAVIIVSSVLLLVTLWAEWRITNGDLDMPPAPPDSSTMAASLRDTLLMMYGASCQQGSAVLPRSCSARTITMLTFTVLMFLYASYSANIVALLQSPSTKIQTLEDLLASRLKFGVHDTVFNRHYFTHATEPTRRALYEQKIRRPYGPDAFIALEQGIDRIRHGLYAFHVEQGVGYKVISETYQEDEKCGLQEIQYLQVIDPYYAIQKNSSYKEMVKIGLFRLNEHGIQYRENDKLYTKKPTCSGGGGKFVPVSLVDVEPAVWIILWGSGLASGFFLTERLYFRFLRRKVRQLVRRWQHN
;
A
#
# COMPACT_ATOMS: atom_id res chain seq x y z
N MET A 1 20.97 32.66 5.97
CA MET A 1 20.32 33.00 7.25
C MET A 1 20.73 34.41 7.72
N GLY A 2 20.43 35.47 6.95
CA GLY A 2 20.84 36.83 7.35
C GLY A 2 20.01 37.97 6.75
N GLY A 3 18.80 37.69 6.26
CA GLY A 3 17.98 38.69 5.55
C GLY A 3 16.52 38.80 5.99
N ARG A 4 16.02 37.94 6.90
CA ARG A 4 14.59 37.95 7.34
C ARG A 4 14.32 38.91 8.50
N ASP A 5 15.27 39.11 9.41
CA ASP A 5 15.02 39.85 10.67
C ASP A 5 14.68 41.34 10.50
N LYS A 6 15.04 41.99 9.38
CA LYS A 6 14.72 43.41 9.15
C LYS A 6 13.37 43.66 8.47
N GLN A 7 12.82 42.69 7.74
CA GLN A 7 11.47 42.80 7.16
C GLN A 7 10.38 42.49 8.18
N ASP A 8 10.67 41.63 9.17
CA ASP A 8 9.75 41.24 10.24
C ASP A 8 9.46 42.36 11.27
N LEU A 9 10.30 43.40 11.36
CA LEU A 9 10.06 44.57 12.21
C LEU A 9 9.24 45.68 11.52
N ILE A 10 9.31 45.81 10.19
CA ILE A 10 8.67 46.91 9.45
C ILE A 10 7.20 46.56 9.13
N LEU A 11 6.89 45.27 8.96
CA LEU A 11 5.57 44.79 8.58
C LEU A 11 4.47 45.07 9.63
N PRO A 12 4.64 44.85 10.96
CA PRO A 12 3.60 45.12 11.96
C PRO A 12 3.37 46.62 12.19
N LEU A 13 4.46 47.41 12.15
CA LEU A 13 4.47 48.87 12.31
C LEU A 13 3.87 49.61 11.12
N MET A 14 3.85 49.01 9.92
CA MET A 14 3.16 49.57 8.76
C MET A 14 1.71 49.09 8.69
N ILE A 15 1.43 47.81 8.98
CA ILE A 15 0.08 47.22 8.88
C ILE A 15 -0.88 47.81 9.92
N ALA A 16 -0.48 47.99 11.18
CA ALA A 16 -1.41 48.47 12.19
C ALA A 16 -1.88 49.92 11.91
N PRO A 17 -0.99 50.89 11.57
CA PRO A 17 -1.45 52.20 11.12
C PRO A 17 -2.21 52.14 9.79
N LEU A 18 -1.82 51.32 8.80
CA LEU A 18 -2.49 51.25 7.49
C LEU A 18 -3.87 50.57 7.50
N LEU A 19 -4.10 49.61 8.40
CA LEU A 19 -5.44 49.04 8.67
C LEU A 19 -6.39 50.06 9.27
N LEU A 20 -5.82 51.06 9.96
CA LEU A 20 -6.54 52.06 10.73
C LEU A 20 -6.51 53.44 10.07
N SER A 21 -5.66 53.66 9.05
CA SER A 21 -5.51 54.90 8.27
C SER A 21 -6.16 54.82 6.88
N GLY A 22 -6.92 53.75 6.58
CA GLY A 22 -7.97 53.80 5.56
C GLY A 22 -9.01 54.90 5.87
N TYR A 23 -9.03 55.36 7.11
CA TYR A 23 -9.54 56.65 7.56
C TYR A 23 -9.02 57.79 6.68
N SER A 24 -9.91 58.34 5.84
CA SER A 24 -9.77 59.72 5.39
C SER A 24 -10.77 60.60 6.14
N VAL A 25 -10.22 61.44 7.02
CA VAL A 25 -10.65 62.82 7.37
C VAL A 25 -11.48 63.07 8.65
N ALA A 26 -11.82 62.12 9.55
CA ALA A 26 -12.60 62.55 10.74
C ALA A 26 -12.51 61.86 12.13
N ALA A 27 -11.93 60.67 12.35
CA ALA A 27 -11.88 60.12 13.72
C ALA A 27 -10.49 59.61 14.11
N ALA A 28 -10.07 59.89 15.34
CA ALA A 28 -8.80 59.50 15.92
C ALA A 28 -8.91 58.06 16.42
N VAL A 29 -8.30 57.13 15.69
CA VAL A 29 -8.09 55.77 16.20
C VAL A 29 -7.10 55.84 17.37
N ASP A 30 -7.45 55.25 18.51
CA ASP A 30 -6.59 55.23 19.69
C ASP A 30 -5.26 54.54 19.36
N ALA A 31 -4.16 55.27 19.57
CA ALA A 31 -2.79 54.83 19.29
C ALA A 31 -2.43 53.56 20.07
N SER A 32 -3.05 53.34 21.23
CA SER A 32 -2.87 52.14 22.05
C SER A 32 -3.33 50.86 21.34
N MET A 33 -4.48 50.90 20.64
CA MET A 33 -5.03 49.76 19.90
C MET A 33 -4.14 49.38 18.71
N VAL A 34 -3.55 50.38 18.04
CA VAL A 34 -2.58 50.18 16.95
C VAL A 34 -1.38 49.37 17.44
N GLY A 35 -0.82 49.78 18.59
CA GLY A 35 0.30 49.09 19.24
C GLY A 35 -0.04 47.65 19.64
N ALA A 36 -1.21 47.45 20.25
CA ALA A 36 -1.68 46.14 20.70
C ALA A 36 -1.91 45.15 19.55
N VAL A 37 -2.59 45.57 18.47
CA VAL A 37 -2.83 44.72 17.30
C VAL A 37 -1.50 44.40 16.59
N GLY A 38 -0.62 45.39 16.43
CA GLY A 38 0.72 45.17 15.85
C GLY A 38 1.54 44.15 16.65
N ALA A 39 1.52 44.24 17.98
CA ALA A 39 2.18 43.28 18.86
C ALA A 39 1.53 41.88 18.78
N LEU A 40 0.20 41.79 18.68
CA LEU A 40 -0.51 40.53 18.52
C LEU A 40 -0.11 39.83 17.23
N LEU A 41 -0.07 40.56 16.10
CA LEU A 41 0.35 40.02 14.81
C LEU A 41 1.77 39.42 14.87
N LYS A 42 2.67 40.05 15.63
CA LYS A 42 4.02 39.53 15.88
C LYS A 42 3.98 38.24 16.71
N LEU A 43 3.10 38.14 17.70
CA LEU A 43 2.96 36.98 18.59
C LEU A 43 2.33 35.74 17.91
N ILE A 44 1.31 35.93 17.06
CA ILE A 44 0.66 34.84 16.33
C ILE A 44 1.50 34.40 15.10
N GLY A 45 2.57 35.13 14.79
CA GLY A 45 3.31 35.01 13.53
C GLY A 45 2.57 35.79 12.44
N THR A 46 3.28 36.70 11.77
CA THR A 46 2.68 37.70 10.87
C THR A 46 1.89 37.00 9.75
N PRO A 47 0.55 37.19 9.68
CA PRO A 47 -0.23 36.68 8.57
C PRO A 47 0.27 37.35 7.28
N LEU A 48 0.37 36.57 6.20
CA LEU A 48 0.81 37.08 4.90
C LEU A 48 -0.28 37.94 4.24
N LYS A 49 -1.54 37.81 4.69
CA LYS A 49 -2.70 38.57 4.24
C LYS A 49 -3.53 39.05 5.44
N VAL A 50 -3.89 40.32 5.44
CA VAL A 50 -4.91 40.85 6.36
C VAL A 50 -6.06 41.39 5.52
N THR A 51 -7.28 40.97 5.85
CA THR A 51 -8.53 41.48 5.29
C THR A 51 -9.28 42.14 6.44
N ALA A 52 -9.55 43.43 6.34
CA ALA A 52 -10.15 44.17 7.44
C ALA A 52 -11.45 44.86 7.03
N PHE A 53 -12.42 44.73 7.93
CA PHE A 53 -13.78 45.21 7.82
C PHE A 53 -14.03 46.17 8.99
N VAL A 54 -13.57 47.40 8.81
CA VAL A 54 -13.43 48.41 9.90
C VAL A 54 -14.44 49.55 9.79
N GLU A 55 -15.10 49.72 8.64
CA GLU A 55 -16.15 50.74 8.46
C GLU A 55 -17.53 50.11 8.30
N CYS A 56 -18.55 50.81 8.78
CA CYS A 56 -19.94 50.37 8.68
C CYS A 56 -20.45 50.55 7.25
N TRP A 57 -20.77 49.43 6.60
CA TRP A 57 -21.29 49.41 5.25
C TRP A 57 -22.80 49.61 5.20
N ASN A 58 -23.27 50.48 4.31
CA ASN A 58 -24.70 50.56 3.97
C ASN A 58 -25.07 49.45 2.97
N GLU A 59 -26.33 48.98 3.03
CA GLU A 59 -26.91 48.02 2.08
C GLU A 59 -26.94 48.63 0.67
N GLY A 60 -25.85 48.45 -0.09
CA GLY A 60 -25.72 48.94 -1.47
C GLY A 60 -24.35 49.55 -1.82
N GLU A 61 -23.47 49.80 -0.85
CA GLU A 61 -22.14 50.35 -1.11
C GLU A 61 -21.08 49.27 -1.35
N LYS A 62 -20.16 49.59 -2.27
CA LYS A 62 -19.05 48.72 -2.69
C LYS A 62 -18.09 48.57 -1.50
N LEU A 63 -18.00 47.36 -0.96
CA LEU A 63 -16.99 47.02 0.04
C LEU A 63 -15.58 47.35 -0.48
N MET A 64 -14.88 48.22 0.25
CA MET A 64 -13.49 48.54 -0.01
C MET A 64 -12.62 47.44 0.59
N PHE A 65 -12.11 46.54 -0.25
CA PHE A 65 -11.19 45.49 0.18
C PHE A 65 -9.77 46.05 0.21
N ALA A 66 -9.13 46.09 1.39
CA ALA A 66 -7.69 46.23 1.46
C ALA A 66 -7.06 44.83 1.52
N ARG A 67 -6.51 44.34 0.41
CA ARG A 67 -5.62 43.16 0.43
C ARG A 67 -4.20 43.67 0.65
N ILE A 68 -3.65 43.45 1.84
CA ILE A 68 -2.25 43.71 2.13
C ILE A 68 -1.52 42.38 1.99
N GLY A 69 -0.75 42.20 0.92
CA GLY A 69 -0.02 40.95 0.65
C GLY A 69 1.38 41.18 0.07
N LEU A 70 2.23 40.15 0.16
CA LEU A 70 3.55 40.12 -0.47
C LEU A 70 3.43 39.56 -1.90
N SER A 71 3.63 40.42 -2.91
CA SER A 71 3.89 39.99 -4.29
C SER A 71 5.31 40.40 -4.67
N GLY A 72 6.18 39.42 -4.95
CA GLY A 72 7.53 39.68 -5.45
C GLY A 72 8.43 40.54 -4.54
N GLY A 73 8.23 40.50 -3.21
CA GLY A 73 9.04 41.26 -2.26
C GLY A 73 8.67 42.74 -2.12
N ARG A 74 7.53 43.18 -2.66
CA ARG A 74 6.94 44.50 -2.40
C ARG A 74 5.57 44.35 -1.73
N HIS A 75 5.30 45.20 -0.74
CA HIS A 75 3.97 45.32 -0.14
C HIS A 75 3.03 45.92 -1.18
N LEU A 76 1.98 45.18 -1.55
CA LEU A 76 0.95 45.69 -2.47
C LEU A 76 -0.32 45.85 -1.64
N MET A 77 -0.74 47.11 -1.48
CA MET A 77 -2.09 47.44 -1.03
C MET A 77 -2.94 47.53 -2.29
N GLN A 78 -3.72 46.48 -2.56
CA GLN A 78 -4.65 46.51 -3.68
C GLN A 78 -6.04 46.77 -3.13
N PHE A 79 -6.57 47.95 -3.41
CA PHE A 79 -8.00 48.20 -3.35
C PHE A 79 -8.63 47.41 -4.50
N VAL A 80 -9.34 46.33 -4.18
CA VAL A 80 -10.08 45.59 -5.21
C VAL A 80 -11.39 46.35 -5.44
N GLU A 81 -11.40 47.23 -6.44
CA GLU A 81 -12.67 47.72 -6.97
C GLU A 81 -13.42 46.54 -7.60
N PRO A 82 -14.74 46.40 -7.36
CA PRO A 82 -15.53 45.42 -8.09
C PRO A 82 -15.49 45.79 -9.58
N ARG A 83 -14.99 44.88 -10.41
CA ARG A 83 -15.04 45.01 -11.88
C ARG A 83 -16.48 45.29 -12.26
N ARG A 84 -16.74 46.44 -12.90
CA ARG A 84 -18.04 46.75 -13.51
C ARG A 84 -18.41 45.62 -14.47
N ALA A 85 -19.43 44.84 -14.12
CA ALA A 85 -20.21 44.17 -15.14
C ALA A 85 -20.87 45.26 -16.01
N SER A 86 -20.81 45.07 -17.32
CA SER A 86 -21.41 45.94 -18.34
C SER A 86 -22.86 46.31 -17.96
N PRO A 87 -23.34 47.53 -18.24
CA PRO A 87 -24.62 48.06 -17.72
C PRO A 87 -25.91 47.44 -18.29
N ASP A 88 -25.86 46.24 -18.87
CA ASP A 88 -27.02 45.57 -19.49
C ASP A 88 -27.59 44.38 -18.68
N ALA A 89 -27.03 44.05 -17.51
CA ALA A 89 -27.58 42.99 -16.66
C ALA A 89 -28.45 43.60 -15.54
N ARG A 90 -29.76 43.32 -15.61
CA ARG A 90 -30.73 43.60 -14.53
C ARG A 90 -30.19 43.02 -13.21
N THR A 91 -30.03 43.90 -12.24
CA THR A 91 -29.63 43.61 -10.86
C THR A 91 -30.63 42.67 -10.19
N ASP A 92 -30.25 41.42 -10.00
CA ASP A 92 -30.87 40.51 -9.04
C ASP A 92 -29.99 40.43 -7.80
N VAL A 93 -30.60 40.58 -6.61
CA VAL A 93 -29.95 40.58 -5.29
C VAL A 93 -29.12 39.31 -5.02
N LYS A 94 -29.34 38.24 -5.79
CA LYS A 94 -28.61 36.96 -5.71
C LYS A 94 -27.16 37.00 -6.23
N ASP A 95 -26.78 37.97 -7.07
CA ASP A 95 -25.43 37.98 -7.68
C ASP A 95 -24.33 38.56 -6.76
N MET A 96 -24.68 39.35 -5.75
CA MET A 96 -23.74 39.86 -4.73
C MET A 96 -23.34 38.78 -3.70
N ASP A 97 -24.28 37.90 -3.34
CA ASP A 97 -24.03 36.80 -2.40
C ASP A 97 -23.10 35.73 -3.00
N ASN A 98 -23.16 35.52 -4.33
CA ASN A 98 -22.22 34.65 -5.05
C ASN A 98 -20.80 35.24 -5.11
N TYR A 99 -20.65 36.57 -5.10
CA TYR A 99 -19.35 37.25 -5.22
C TYR A 99 -18.55 37.23 -3.91
N ARG A 100 -19.20 37.41 -2.74
CA ARG A 100 -18.54 37.35 -1.42
C ARG A 100 -18.04 35.95 -1.06
N ASN A 101 -18.81 34.92 -1.43
CA ASN A 101 -18.44 33.52 -1.21
C ASN A 101 -17.24 33.09 -2.10
N ALA A 102 -17.15 33.59 -3.34
CA ALA A 102 -16.08 33.23 -4.26
C ALA A 102 -14.69 33.80 -3.88
N THR A 103 -14.62 34.97 -3.22
CA THR A 103 -13.32 35.63 -2.95
C THR A 103 -12.48 35.01 -1.82
N LEU A 104 -13.13 34.35 -0.85
CA LEU A 104 -12.43 33.67 0.25
C LEU A 104 -12.11 32.22 -0.12
N ASP A 105 -13.06 31.51 -0.73
CA ASP A 105 -12.93 30.07 -1.01
C ASP A 105 -11.88 29.73 -2.10
N GLU A 106 -11.51 30.69 -2.95
CA GLU A 106 -10.42 30.53 -3.93
C GLU A 106 -9.01 30.83 -3.36
N ASP A 107 -8.88 31.30 -2.11
CA ASP A 107 -7.56 31.59 -1.52
C ASP A 107 -6.86 30.32 -1.01
N ALA A 108 -5.97 29.78 -1.85
CA ALA A 108 -5.12 28.63 -1.53
C ALA A 108 -4.26 28.84 -0.27
N GLU A 109 -4.02 30.08 0.16
CA GLU A 109 -3.26 30.43 1.37
C GLU A 109 -4.16 30.99 2.48
N SER A 110 -5.43 30.58 2.52
CA SER A 110 -6.40 30.96 3.56
C SER A 110 -5.81 30.91 4.97
N HIS A 111 -5.05 29.85 5.32
CA HIS A 111 -4.37 29.68 6.63
C HIS A 111 -3.41 30.80 7.05
N GLN A 112 -3.04 31.69 6.12
CA GLN A 112 -2.18 32.85 6.35
C GLN A 112 -2.96 34.17 6.33
N THR A 113 -4.29 34.10 6.37
CA THR A 113 -5.20 35.25 6.29
C THR A 113 -5.81 35.52 7.66
N LEU A 114 -5.66 36.76 8.13
CA LEU A 114 -6.39 37.30 9.27
C LEU A 114 -7.56 38.16 8.77
N VAL A 115 -8.76 37.87 9.25
CA VAL A 115 -9.96 38.66 9.02
C VAL A 115 -10.24 39.51 10.26
N VAL A 116 -10.28 40.82 10.10
CA VAL A 116 -10.55 41.77 11.18
C VAL A 116 -11.96 42.32 11.00
N VAL A 117 -12.80 42.28 12.03
CA VAL A 117 -14.21 42.70 11.97
C VAL A 117 -14.53 43.64 13.14
N ASP A 118 -15.11 44.80 12.84
CA ASP A 118 -15.69 45.71 13.83
C ASP A 118 -17.12 45.29 14.17
N LEU A 119 -17.41 44.98 15.44
CA LEU A 119 -18.75 44.56 15.87
C LEU A 119 -19.76 45.70 16.01
N ARG A 120 -19.35 46.98 16.06
CA ARG A 120 -20.31 48.09 16.16
C ARG A 120 -21.05 48.41 14.87
N CYS A 121 -20.67 47.77 13.77
CA CYS A 121 -21.30 47.97 12.49
C CYS A 121 -22.51 47.07 12.27
N ASN A 122 -23.60 47.68 11.75
CA ASN A 122 -24.92 47.05 11.61
C ASN A 122 -24.97 45.79 10.71
N GLY A 123 -23.89 45.47 9.98
CA GLY A 123 -23.81 44.27 9.14
C GLY A 123 -22.78 43.23 9.59
N SER A 124 -22.12 43.42 10.73
CA SER A 124 -21.04 42.53 11.20
C SER A 124 -21.56 41.20 11.73
N GLU A 125 -22.69 41.20 12.44
CA GLU A 125 -23.34 39.96 12.89
C GLU A 125 -23.75 39.09 11.70
N ARG A 126 -24.31 39.71 10.65
CA ARG A 126 -24.67 39.02 9.40
C ARG A 126 -23.46 38.45 8.69
N LEU A 127 -22.35 39.19 8.63
CA LEU A 127 -21.10 38.69 8.05
C LEU A 127 -20.59 37.44 8.79
N LEU A 128 -20.61 37.48 10.12
CA LEU A 128 -20.17 36.34 10.94
C LEU A 128 -21.13 35.15 10.81
N ALA A 129 -22.44 35.39 10.67
CA ALA A 129 -23.43 34.36 10.35
C ALA A 129 -23.20 33.70 8.98
N GLU A 130 -22.86 34.50 7.97
CA GLU A 130 -22.55 34.03 6.62
C GLU A 130 -21.17 33.34 6.52
N ALA A 131 -20.27 33.58 7.47
CA ALA A 131 -18.92 32.99 7.47
C ALA A 131 -18.96 31.46 7.60
N GLY A 132 -19.91 30.91 8.36
CA GLY A 132 -20.14 29.47 8.48
C GLY A 132 -18.87 28.69 8.83
N GLN A 133 -18.47 27.74 7.97
CA GLN A 133 -17.28 26.91 8.21
C GLN A 133 -15.96 27.69 8.27
N ARG A 134 -15.91 28.90 7.69
CA ARG A 134 -14.72 29.76 7.64
C ARG A 134 -14.31 30.26 9.03
N LEU A 135 -15.22 30.22 10.01
CA LEU A 135 -14.92 30.59 11.39
C LEU A 135 -13.94 29.62 12.06
N TYR A 136 -13.98 28.34 11.68
CA TYR A 136 -13.19 27.29 12.32
C TYR A 136 -12.19 26.60 11.38
N LEU A 137 -12.26 26.88 10.07
CA LEU A 137 -11.36 26.36 9.05
C LEU A 137 -10.52 27.47 8.45
N ASN A 138 -9.21 27.26 8.45
CA ASN A 138 -8.25 27.99 7.63
C ASN A 138 -8.20 29.53 7.81
N TYR A 139 -8.99 30.17 8.65
CA TYR A 139 -8.89 31.63 8.88
C TYR A 139 -8.70 31.95 10.36
N ARG A 140 -7.99 33.05 10.58
CA ARG A 140 -7.92 33.72 11.88
C ARG A 140 -8.89 34.89 11.87
N TRP A 141 -9.61 35.10 12.95
CA TRP A 141 -10.61 36.17 13.07
C TRP A 141 -10.25 37.06 14.24
N LEU A 142 -10.23 38.37 14.06
CA LEU A 142 -10.03 39.34 15.13
C LEU A 142 -11.28 40.22 15.20
N LEU A 143 -12.07 40.02 16.25
CA LEU A 143 -13.26 40.81 16.54
C LEU A 143 -12.87 41.97 17.44
N MET A 144 -13.22 43.17 17.03
CA MET A 144 -12.86 44.40 17.72
C MET A 144 -14.06 45.33 17.82
N ASP A 145 -13.88 46.34 18.66
CA ASP A 145 -14.82 47.41 18.92
C ASP A 145 -14.12 48.74 18.64
N PHE A 146 -14.40 49.38 17.49
CA PHE A 146 -13.93 50.73 17.22
C PHE A 146 -14.97 51.75 17.66
N SER A 147 -14.65 52.56 18.66
CA SER A 147 -15.49 53.68 19.01
C SER A 147 -14.75 54.79 19.74
N GLU A 148 -14.90 56.01 19.23
CA GLU A 148 -14.78 57.22 20.03
C GLU A 148 -16.09 57.44 20.83
N GLY A 149 -16.05 57.19 22.14
CA GLY A 149 -17.05 57.74 23.08
C GLY A 149 -18.20 56.85 23.54
N GLY A 150 -18.29 55.58 23.12
CA GLY A 150 -19.16 54.59 23.77
C GLY A 150 -18.41 53.72 24.78
N ALA A 151 -19.06 53.27 25.85
CA ALA A 151 -18.45 52.39 26.84
C ALA A 151 -17.87 51.12 26.16
N PRO A 152 -16.68 50.64 26.55
CA PRO A 152 -16.08 49.46 25.94
C PRO A 152 -17.00 48.25 26.09
N LEU A 153 -17.16 47.48 25.00
CA LEU A 153 -17.98 46.27 25.02
C LEU A 153 -17.37 45.23 25.97
N GLY A 154 -18.18 44.79 26.94
CA GLY A 154 -17.81 43.67 27.80
C GLY A 154 -17.75 42.35 27.03
N ILE A 155 -17.07 41.35 27.61
CA ILE A 155 -16.97 40.01 27.04
C ILE A 155 -18.34 39.40 26.67
N GLU A 156 -19.36 39.70 27.47
CA GLU A 156 -20.73 39.22 27.29
C GLU A 156 -21.32 39.57 25.93
N HIS A 157 -20.97 40.73 25.36
CA HIS A 157 -21.45 41.12 24.04
C HIS A 157 -20.80 40.27 22.94
N TYR A 158 -19.48 40.04 23.02
CA TYR A 158 -18.79 39.16 22.09
C TYR A 158 -19.33 37.73 22.16
N LEU A 159 -19.60 37.24 23.38
CA LEU A 159 -20.21 35.92 23.59
C LEU A 159 -21.63 35.85 22.99
N ALA A 160 -22.43 36.91 23.16
CA ALA A 160 -23.78 36.98 22.59
C ALA A 160 -23.76 36.91 21.05
N VAL A 161 -22.87 37.66 20.39
CA VAL A 161 -22.72 37.63 18.93
C VAL A 161 -22.27 36.25 18.44
N LEU A 162 -21.36 35.60 19.18
CA LEU A 162 -20.83 34.28 18.85
C LEU A 162 -21.74 33.12 19.28
N GLN A 163 -22.87 33.38 19.97
CA GLN A 163 -23.69 32.35 20.61
C GLN A 163 -24.31 31.37 19.63
N ASP A 164 -24.74 31.84 18.45
CA ASP A 164 -25.37 31.00 17.43
C ASP A 164 -24.39 30.55 16.33
N LEU A 165 -23.13 30.96 16.43
CA LEU A 165 -22.12 30.74 15.40
C LEU A 165 -21.25 29.49 15.65
N PRO A 166 -20.75 28.82 14.59
CA PRO A 166 -19.92 27.63 14.70
C PRO A 166 -18.46 27.95 15.07
N ALA A 167 -18.25 28.50 16.27
CA ALA A 167 -16.94 28.78 16.86
C ALA A 167 -16.30 27.50 17.46
N LEU A 168 -16.07 26.46 16.65
CA LEU A 168 -15.60 25.14 17.12
C LEU A 168 -14.15 25.14 17.63
N VAL A 169 -13.67 24.00 18.15
CA VAL A 169 -12.36 23.87 18.83
C VAL A 169 -11.15 24.33 17.99
N SER A 170 -11.20 24.19 16.68
CA SER A 170 -10.13 24.65 15.77
C SER A 170 -10.15 26.15 15.48
N SER A 171 -11.19 26.88 15.91
CA SER A 171 -11.36 28.30 15.59
C SER A 171 -10.31 29.16 16.26
N GLU A 172 -9.68 30.03 15.47
CA GLU A 172 -8.76 31.06 15.96
C GLU A 172 -9.47 32.42 15.92
N ILE A 173 -10.52 32.55 16.72
CA ILE A 173 -11.28 33.80 16.91
C ILE A 173 -10.70 34.52 18.13
N PHE A 174 -10.14 35.69 17.90
CA PHE A 174 -9.56 36.59 18.88
C PHE A 174 -10.55 37.71 19.18
N VAL A 175 -10.72 38.00 20.47
CA VAL A 175 -11.53 39.09 20.99
C VAL A 175 -10.61 40.03 21.76
N MET A 176 -10.79 41.33 21.56
CA MET A 176 -10.04 42.38 22.24
C MET A 176 -10.89 42.99 23.36
N LEU A 177 -10.36 43.01 24.58
CA LEU A 177 -10.97 43.69 25.73
C LEU A 177 -10.01 44.74 26.28
N GLU A 178 -10.54 45.93 26.52
CA GLU A 178 -9.79 47.03 27.14
C GLU A 178 -9.92 46.94 28.68
N GLU A 179 -8.78 46.91 29.38
CA GLU A 179 -8.67 46.89 30.84
C GLU A 179 -8.01 48.19 31.32
N ASP A 180 -8.75 48.99 32.09
CA ASP A 180 -8.31 50.21 32.78
C ASP A 180 -7.67 51.31 31.89
N GLY A 181 -7.94 51.31 30.57
CA GLY A 181 -7.44 52.32 29.61
C GLY A 181 -5.93 52.30 29.35
N GLN A 182 -5.21 51.33 29.93
CA GLN A 182 -3.75 51.20 29.83
C GLN A 182 -3.31 49.79 29.40
N SER A 183 -4.20 48.81 29.50
CA SER A 183 -3.93 47.42 29.11
C SER A 183 -5.01 46.87 28.20
N ILE A 184 -4.61 46.06 27.23
CA ILE A 184 -5.51 45.41 26.27
C ILE A 184 -5.30 43.90 26.37
N ARG A 185 -6.37 43.19 26.70
CA ARG A 185 -6.37 41.73 26.80
C ARG A 185 -6.91 41.11 25.53
N PHE A 186 -6.15 40.17 24.98
CA PHE A 186 -6.59 39.30 23.89
C PHE A 186 -7.04 37.96 24.46
N MET A 187 -8.26 37.57 24.12
CA MET A 187 -8.81 36.27 24.45
C MET A 187 -9.24 35.53 23.21
N GLN A 188 -9.24 34.20 23.27
CA GLN A 188 -9.83 33.37 22.23
C GLN A 188 -11.15 32.80 22.70
N VAL A 189 -12.13 32.76 21.80
CA VAL A 189 -13.46 32.22 22.07
C VAL A 189 -13.69 31.00 21.19
N TYR A 190 -14.15 29.91 21.79
CA TYR A 190 -14.46 28.67 21.08
C TYR A 190 -15.49 27.84 21.86
N ARG A 191 -15.97 26.75 21.27
CA ARG A 191 -16.81 25.73 21.93
C ARG A 191 -16.42 24.34 21.44
N VAL A 192 -16.73 23.33 22.24
CA VAL A 192 -16.41 21.93 21.91
C VAL A 192 -17.29 21.43 20.75
N SER A 193 -18.58 21.72 20.79
CA SER A 193 -19.58 21.34 19.79
C SER A 193 -20.61 22.46 19.64
N GLN A 194 -21.42 22.45 18.58
CA GLN A 194 -22.41 23.52 18.35
C GLN A 194 -23.37 23.72 19.55
N ASN A 195 -23.68 22.62 20.25
CA ASN A 195 -24.60 22.59 21.37
C ASN A 195 -23.93 22.83 22.74
N SER A 196 -22.60 22.96 22.80
CA SER A 196 -21.90 23.24 24.05
C SER A 196 -21.78 24.73 24.30
N GLU A 197 -21.59 25.12 25.56
CA GLU A 197 -21.32 26.50 25.95
C GLU A 197 -20.02 27.03 25.32
N LEU A 198 -19.95 28.36 25.19
CA LEU A 198 -18.73 29.05 24.76
C LEU A 198 -17.71 29.06 25.90
N LEU A 199 -16.50 28.67 25.55
CA LEU A 199 -15.31 28.69 26.39
C LEU A 199 -14.41 29.84 25.96
N THR A 200 -13.79 30.48 26.95
CA THR A 200 -12.90 31.62 26.76
C THR A 200 -11.51 31.28 27.27
N GLU A 201 -10.50 31.58 26.46
CA GLU A 201 -9.09 31.28 26.75
C GLU A 201 -8.28 32.58 26.73
N HIS A 202 -7.52 32.85 27.78
CA HIS A 202 -6.60 34.00 27.81
C HIS A 202 -5.42 33.75 26.86
N TYR A 203 -5.21 34.65 25.90
CA TYR A 203 -4.19 34.48 24.87
C TYR A 203 -2.97 35.36 25.14
N ALA A 204 -3.17 36.66 25.30
CA ALA A 204 -2.09 37.62 25.56
C ALA A 204 -2.61 38.85 26.29
N LEU A 205 -1.72 39.54 27.00
CA LEU A 205 -1.98 40.84 27.60
C LEU A 205 -0.96 41.84 27.04
N TRP A 206 -1.45 42.96 26.54
CA TRP A 206 -0.62 44.07 26.08
C TRP A 206 -0.72 45.22 27.08
N ASN A 207 0.42 45.71 27.56
CA ASN A 207 0.50 46.84 28.48
C ASN A 207 1.19 48.01 27.80
N ALA A 208 0.55 49.17 27.77
CA ALA A 208 1.14 50.39 27.24
C ALA A 208 2.25 50.91 28.19
N THR A 209 3.40 51.32 27.65
CA THR A 209 4.48 51.93 28.45
C THR A 209 4.07 53.31 28.97
N VAL A 210 3.28 54.03 28.17
CA VAL A 210 2.62 55.30 28.49
C VAL A 210 1.15 55.18 28.04
N PRO A 211 0.16 55.62 28.83
CA PRO A 211 -1.24 55.60 28.42
C PRO A 211 -1.43 56.33 27.08
N GLY A 212 -2.04 55.65 26.09
CA GLY A 212 -2.28 56.20 24.76
C GLY A 212 -1.07 56.21 23.82
N ASP A 213 0.03 55.50 24.14
CA ASP A 213 1.17 55.33 23.22
C ASP A 213 1.07 54.02 22.42
N THR A 214 1.70 54.01 21.24
CA THR A 214 1.85 52.83 20.38
C THR A 214 2.87 51.81 20.91
N GLU A 215 3.80 52.25 21.77
CA GLU A 215 4.81 51.39 22.37
C GLU A 215 4.29 50.70 23.64
N GLY A 216 4.36 49.37 23.66
CA GLY A 216 3.90 48.55 24.77
C GLY A 216 4.54 47.16 24.78
N GLU A 217 4.52 46.52 25.95
CA GLU A 217 5.03 45.16 26.13
C GLU A 217 3.89 44.14 26.01
N MET A 218 4.09 43.09 25.21
CA MET A 218 3.13 41.99 25.07
C MET A 218 3.57 40.78 25.88
N ILE A 219 2.72 40.39 26.82
CA ILE A 219 2.87 39.23 27.69
C ILE A 219 2.08 38.06 27.09
N ASP A 220 2.78 36.98 26.76
CA ASP A 220 2.17 35.73 26.28
C ASP A 220 1.57 34.96 27.47
N LEU A 221 0.25 34.76 27.46
CA LEU A 221 -0.47 34.07 28.54
C LEU A 221 -0.71 32.59 28.22
N ARG A 222 -0.27 32.10 27.06
CA ARG A 222 -0.52 30.72 26.61
C ARG A 222 0.32 29.71 27.37
N THR A 223 -0.29 28.58 27.70
CA THR A 223 0.43 27.39 28.21
C THR A 223 1.28 26.72 27.12
N HIS A 224 0.74 26.62 25.90
CA HIS A 224 1.42 26.06 24.73
C HIS A 224 1.15 26.90 23.47
N LYS A 225 2.09 26.95 22.52
CA LYS A 225 1.90 27.75 21.29
C LYS A 225 0.81 27.20 20.36
N VAL A 226 0.63 25.89 20.32
CA VAL A 226 -0.28 25.21 19.37
C VAL A 226 -1.68 25.06 19.95
N THR A 227 -2.69 25.57 19.23
CA THR A 227 -4.10 25.61 19.65
C THR A 227 -4.67 24.21 19.93
N SER A 228 -4.42 23.23 19.07
CA SER A 228 -4.87 21.83 19.24
C SER A 228 -4.27 21.12 20.45
N VAL A 229 -3.13 21.59 20.98
CA VAL A 229 -2.51 21.03 22.19
C VAL A 229 -3.07 21.69 23.45
N ARG A 230 -3.34 23.01 23.41
CA ARG A 230 -3.98 23.73 24.52
C ARG A 230 -5.41 23.24 24.76
N ARG A 231 -6.18 23.05 23.68
CA ARG A 231 -7.59 22.65 23.71
C ARG A 231 -7.78 21.13 23.61
N LYS A 232 -6.81 20.36 24.10
CA LYS A 232 -6.81 18.90 23.97
C LYS A 232 -7.98 18.24 24.72
N ASP A 233 -8.39 18.80 25.85
CA ASP A 233 -9.48 18.28 26.67
C ASP A 233 -10.84 18.68 26.11
N LEU A 234 -11.68 17.69 25.78
CA LEU A 234 -13.03 17.89 25.26
C LEU A 234 -14.12 17.78 26.34
N HIS A 235 -13.74 17.78 27.62
CA HIS A 235 -14.65 17.89 28.77
C HIS A 235 -15.79 16.84 28.77
N GLY A 236 -15.47 15.60 28.38
CA GLY A 236 -16.43 14.49 28.32
C GLY A 236 -17.40 14.53 27.12
N HIS A 237 -17.12 15.34 26.09
CA HIS A 237 -17.95 15.39 24.90
C HIS A 237 -17.99 14.05 24.15
N TYR A 238 -19.17 13.65 23.68
CA TYR A 238 -19.38 12.43 22.91
C TYR A 238 -18.99 12.60 21.44
N LEU A 239 -17.89 11.98 21.04
CA LEU A 239 -17.51 11.83 19.63
C LEU A 239 -18.28 10.67 18.99
N ARG A 240 -18.87 10.89 17.82
CA ARG A 240 -19.60 9.85 17.09
C ARG A 240 -18.62 9.09 16.21
N ALA A 241 -18.48 7.79 16.43
CA ALA A 241 -17.52 6.96 15.70
C ALA A 241 -18.23 5.85 14.94
N SER A 242 -18.00 5.76 13.63
CA SER A 242 -18.56 4.71 12.79
C SER A 242 -17.57 3.57 12.63
N MET A 243 -18.01 2.34 12.89
CA MET A 243 -17.19 1.13 12.73
C MET A 243 -17.85 0.08 11.84
N VAL A 244 -17.01 -0.61 11.06
CA VAL A 244 -17.43 -1.69 10.17
C VAL A 244 -17.39 -3.02 10.90
N ILE A 245 -18.54 -3.69 10.98
CA ILE A 245 -18.68 -5.01 11.58
C ILE A 245 -19.25 -5.97 10.54
N THR A 246 -18.52 -7.04 10.25
CA THR A 246 -18.96 -8.07 9.31
C THR A 246 -19.58 -9.28 10.01
N ASN A 247 -19.19 -9.54 11.26
CA ASN A 247 -19.75 -10.61 12.08
C ASN A 247 -20.39 -10.02 13.37
N PRO A 248 -21.67 -10.30 13.66
CA PRO A 248 -22.34 -9.78 14.86
C PRO A 248 -21.64 -10.16 16.17
N ASP A 249 -20.99 -11.33 16.25
CA ASP A 249 -20.29 -11.79 17.46
C ASP A 249 -19.01 -10.99 17.75
N THR A 250 -18.49 -10.24 16.78
CA THR A 250 -17.34 -9.34 16.97
C THR A 250 -17.54 -8.40 18.16
N LEU A 251 -18.78 -7.95 18.42
CA LEU A 251 -19.12 -7.03 19.52
C LEU A 251 -18.77 -7.58 20.90
N ASN A 252 -18.88 -8.89 21.10
CA ASN A 252 -18.55 -9.54 22.37
C ASN A 252 -17.04 -9.71 22.57
N HIS A 253 -16.27 -9.55 21.49
CA HIS A 253 -14.85 -9.89 21.38
C HIS A 253 -14.02 -8.73 20.81
N LEU A 254 -14.42 -7.47 21.06
CA LEU A 254 -13.74 -6.27 20.55
C LEU A 254 -12.41 -5.97 21.24
N THR A 255 -12.30 -6.29 22.53
CA THR A 255 -11.12 -5.99 23.37
C THR A 255 -10.34 -7.23 23.77
N ASP A 256 -10.91 -8.41 23.56
CA ASP A 256 -10.18 -9.64 23.79
C ASP A 256 -9.36 -10.05 22.56
N TYR A 257 -8.36 -10.87 22.82
CA TYR A 257 -7.49 -11.42 21.79
C TYR A 257 -8.02 -12.77 21.29
N LYS A 258 -9.32 -13.04 21.48
CA LYS A 258 -10.01 -14.22 20.96
C LYS A 258 -10.48 -13.93 19.54
N ASP A 259 -10.57 -14.97 18.71
CA ASP A 259 -11.07 -14.88 17.35
C ASP A 259 -10.44 -13.73 16.55
N LYS A 260 -9.10 -13.64 16.64
CA LYS A 260 -8.29 -12.59 15.99
C LYS A 260 -8.47 -12.49 14.48
N HIS A 261 -8.97 -13.55 13.85
CA HIS A 261 -9.18 -13.67 12.40
C HIS A 261 -10.50 -13.03 11.92
N ILE A 262 -11.36 -12.58 12.86
CA ILE A 262 -12.64 -11.95 12.55
C ILE A 262 -12.52 -10.45 12.85
N ASP A 263 -12.84 -9.61 11.86
CA ASP A 263 -12.85 -8.14 11.95
C ASP A 263 -11.57 -7.54 12.59
N THR A 264 -10.40 -8.16 12.37
CA THR A 264 -9.11 -7.79 12.99
C THR A 264 -8.80 -6.31 12.87
N ILE A 265 -9.05 -5.77 11.67
CA ILE A 265 -8.86 -4.37 11.30
C ILE A 265 -9.68 -3.43 12.20
N THR A 266 -10.95 -3.78 12.44
CA THR A 266 -11.85 -3.00 13.29
C THR A 266 -11.47 -3.15 14.77
N LYS A 267 -11.10 -4.36 15.23
CA LYS A 267 -10.68 -4.59 16.62
C LYS A 267 -9.46 -3.74 17.00
N VAL A 268 -8.44 -3.69 16.14
CA VAL A 268 -7.27 -2.82 16.37
C VAL A 268 -7.69 -1.37 16.54
N ASN A 269 -8.47 -0.84 15.59
CA ASN A 269 -8.85 0.56 15.66
C ASN A 269 -9.84 0.88 16.77
N TYR A 270 -10.69 -0.05 17.19
CA TYR A 270 -11.56 0.13 18.36
C TYR A 270 -10.71 0.40 19.62
N ILE A 271 -9.65 -0.40 19.84
CA ILE A 271 -8.74 -0.21 20.96
C ILE A 271 -8.01 1.15 20.84
N LEU A 272 -7.48 1.47 19.66
CA LEU A 272 -6.78 2.73 19.44
C LEU A 272 -7.70 3.96 19.58
N THR A 273 -8.95 3.86 19.12
CA THR A 273 -9.95 4.93 19.24
C THR A 273 -10.30 5.17 20.71
N ASN A 274 -10.44 4.12 21.52
CA ASN A 274 -10.67 4.28 22.96
C ASN A 274 -9.47 4.93 23.66
N CYS A 275 -8.24 4.57 23.30
CA CYS A 275 -7.04 5.24 23.82
C CYS A 275 -6.96 6.70 23.39
N LEU A 276 -7.32 7.01 22.15
CA LEU A 276 -7.37 8.36 21.60
C LEU A 276 -8.41 9.21 22.34
N VAL A 277 -9.61 8.69 22.53
CA VAL A 277 -10.72 9.36 23.21
C VAL A 277 -10.35 9.64 24.67
N ALA A 278 -9.71 8.70 25.36
CA ALA A 278 -9.15 8.91 26.68
C ALA A 278 -8.03 9.98 26.70
N TYR A 279 -7.19 10.04 25.66
CA TYR A 279 -6.16 11.08 25.53
C TYR A 279 -6.76 12.49 25.37
N LEU A 280 -7.90 12.58 24.69
CA LEU A 280 -8.67 13.82 24.44
C LEU A 280 -9.65 14.18 25.57
N GLY A 281 -9.77 13.39 26.64
CA GLY A 281 -10.76 13.64 27.70
C GLY A 281 -12.21 13.60 27.20
N ALA A 282 -12.48 12.81 26.16
CA ALA A 282 -13.78 12.70 25.52
C ALA A 282 -14.47 11.36 25.87
N GLU A 283 -15.73 11.21 25.46
CA GLU A 283 -16.43 9.93 25.38
C GLU A 283 -16.72 9.59 23.91
N VAL A 284 -17.05 8.33 23.62
CA VAL A 284 -17.29 7.87 22.24
C VAL A 284 -18.57 7.07 22.13
N ASN A 285 -19.37 7.37 21.11
CA ASN A 285 -20.55 6.61 20.76
C ASN A 285 -20.35 5.92 19.42
N TYR A 286 -20.42 4.58 19.41
CA TYR A 286 -20.13 3.78 18.22
C TYR A 286 -21.39 3.44 17.43
N THR A 287 -21.45 3.87 16.17
CA THR A 287 -22.39 3.39 15.15
C THR A 287 -21.80 2.22 14.38
N ARG A 288 -22.67 1.33 13.89
CA ARG A 288 -22.26 0.06 13.27
C ARG A 288 -22.78 0.00 11.86
N VAL A 289 -21.89 -0.28 10.93
CA VAL A 289 -22.20 -0.43 9.51
C VAL A 289 -21.61 -1.73 8.96
N ALA A 290 -22.21 -2.27 7.90
CA ALA A 290 -21.76 -3.53 7.29
C ALA A 290 -20.62 -3.32 6.27
N THR A 291 -20.41 -2.09 5.79
CA THR A 291 -19.46 -1.78 4.72
C THR A 291 -18.63 -0.53 5.05
N TRP A 292 -17.41 -0.46 4.50
CA TRP A 292 -16.56 0.74 4.58
C TRP A 292 -17.15 1.93 3.81
N GLY A 293 -17.97 1.67 2.80
CA GLY A 293 -18.60 2.67 1.97
C GLY A 293 -18.10 2.66 0.52
N TYR A 294 -19.05 2.55 -0.40
CA TYR A 294 -18.86 2.50 -1.83
C TYR A 294 -19.82 3.48 -2.50
N TYR A 295 -19.33 4.14 -3.55
CA TYR A 295 -20.12 5.11 -4.26
C TYR A 295 -21.14 4.41 -5.16
N ASN A 296 -22.42 4.68 -4.93
CA ASN A 296 -23.47 4.17 -5.80
C ASN A 296 -23.75 5.19 -6.90
N THR A 297 -23.36 4.86 -8.14
CA THR A 297 -23.55 5.72 -9.31
C THR A 297 -25.01 5.97 -9.68
N THR A 298 -25.93 5.11 -9.23
CA THR A 298 -27.37 5.26 -9.51
C THR A 298 -28.07 6.22 -8.56
N THR A 299 -27.71 6.20 -7.27
CA THR A 299 -28.30 7.10 -6.25
C THR A 299 -27.48 8.37 -6.06
N GLY A 300 -26.23 8.39 -6.52
CA GLY A 300 -25.30 9.51 -6.35
C GLY A 300 -24.78 9.66 -4.91
N MET A 301 -25.00 8.66 -4.04
CA MET A 301 -24.68 8.72 -2.61
C MET A 301 -23.65 7.65 -2.22
N TRP A 302 -22.88 7.96 -1.16
CA TRP A 302 -21.99 7.01 -0.49
C TRP A 302 -22.76 6.22 0.57
N ASP A 303 -22.54 4.91 0.62
CA ASP A 303 -23.06 4.05 1.69
C ASP A 303 -22.02 3.80 2.81
N GLY A 304 -22.41 3.00 3.80
CA GLY A 304 -21.51 2.53 4.86
C GLY A 304 -20.86 3.64 5.69
N MET A 305 -19.67 3.35 6.19
CA MET A 305 -18.92 4.25 7.08
C MET A 305 -18.59 5.60 6.40
N ILE A 306 -18.19 5.58 5.12
CA ILE A 306 -17.95 6.82 4.37
C ILE A 306 -19.22 7.62 4.19
N GLY A 307 -20.35 6.96 3.92
CA GLY A 307 -21.65 7.62 3.91
C GLY A 307 -21.92 8.35 5.22
N GLU A 308 -21.66 7.72 6.37
CA GLU A 308 -21.84 8.37 7.68
C GLU A 308 -20.91 9.56 7.92
N LEU A 309 -19.65 9.49 7.45
CA LEU A 309 -18.71 10.60 7.52
C LEU A 309 -19.09 11.75 6.58
N VAL A 310 -19.58 11.46 5.38
CA VAL A 310 -19.97 12.49 4.39
C VAL A 310 -21.25 13.22 4.80
N HIS A 311 -22.21 12.52 5.40
CA HIS A 311 -23.48 13.11 5.85
C HIS A 311 -23.41 13.70 7.28
N ASN A 312 -22.21 13.83 7.86
CA ASN A 312 -21.98 14.35 9.20
C ASN A 312 -22.75 13.60 10.30
N THR A 313 -23.06 12.31 10.09
CA THR A 313 -23.71 11.46 11.11
C THR A 313 -22.67 10.84 12.05
N ALA A 314 -21.44 10.63 11.56
CA ALA A 314 -20.28 10.26 12.35
C ALA A 314 -19.15 11.27 12.20
N ASP A 315 -18.40 11.50 13.27
CA ASP A 315 -17.23 12.37 13.29
C ASP A 315 -15.97 11.57 12.91
N LEU A 316 -15.82 10.36 13.44
CA LEU A 316 -14.65 9.50 13.30
C LEU A 316 -14.95 8.19 12.53
N GLY A 317 -14.04 7.76 11.67
CA GLY A 317 -14.05 6.43 11.05
C GLY A 317 -13.22 5.45 11.87
N ALA A 318 -13.84 4.77 12.84
CA ALA A 318 -13.19 3.83 13.76
C ALA A 318 -12.82 2.48 13.12
N SER A 319 -12.98 2.33 11.80
CA SER A 319 -12.33 1.26 11.02
C SER A 319 -11.45 1.91 9.97
N PRO A 320 -10.16 1.53 9.87
CA PRO A 320 -9.28 2.13 8.89
C PRO A 320 -9.67 1.61 7.50
N LEU A 321 -9.38 2.41 6.48
CA LEU A 321 -9.72 2.11 5.10
C LEU A 321 -8.56 2.37 4.17
N PHE A 322 -8.55 1.64 3.06
CA PHE A 322 -7.57 1.86 2.00
C PHE A 322 -7.72 3.26 1.40
N PHE A 323 -6.56 3.83 1.06
CA PHE A 323 -6.43 5.13 0.42
C PHE A 323 -6.81 5.03 -1.07
N THR A 324 -7.84 5.77 -1.49
CA THR A 324 -8.29 5.77 -2.89
C THR A 324 -8.63 7.19 -3.33
N THR A 325 -8.38 7.52 -4.60
CA THR A 325 -8.62 8.85 -5.19
C THR A 325 -10.02 9.37 -4.92
N ASP A 326 -11.03 8.52 -5.07
CA ASP A 326 -12.44 8.91 -4.97
C ASP A 326 -12.83 9.30 -3.54
N ARG A 327 -12.16 8.70 -2.55
CA ARG A 327 -12.42 8.94 -1.12
C ARG A 327 -11.71 10.19 -0.60
N ILE A 328 -10.52 10.50 -1.11
CA ILE A 328 -9.75 11.70 -0.71
C ILE A 328 -10.56 13.00 -0.93
N ALA A 329 -11.40 13.00 -1.97
CA ALA A 329 -12.24 14.14 -2.31
C ALA A 329 -13.34 14.41 -1.25
N VAL A 330 -13.81 13.37 -0.54
CA VAL A 330 -15.01 13.44 0.30
C VAL A 330 -14.76 13.23 1.79
N ILE A 331 -13.60 12.67 2.18
CA ILE A 331 -13.19 12.48 3.57
C ILE A 331 -11.73 12.88 3.76
N GLU A 332 -11.28 12.97 5.02
CA GLU A 332 -9.89 13.27 5.35
C GLU A 332 -9.21 12.07 6.00
N TYR A 333 -8.02 11.72 5.51
CA TYR A 333 -7.17 10.69 6.09
C TYR A 333 -6.14 11.30 7.06
N LEU A 334 -5.92 10.67 8.20
CA LEU A 334 -5.09 11.22 9.28
C LEU A 334 -3.75 10.50 9.44
N ALA A 335 -3.81 9.23 9.83
CA ALA A 335 -2.63 8.41 10.11
C ALA A 335 -2.91 6.95 9.79
N MET A 336 -1.86 6.21 9.41
CA MET A 336 -1.90 4.77 9.24
C MET A 336 -1.97 4.10 10.61
N THR A 337 -2.97 3.23 10.82
CA THR A 337 -3.16 2.55 12.12
C THR A 337 -2.88 1.06 12.08
N SER A 338 -3.03 0.41 10.93
CA SER A 338 -2.86 -1.04 10.78
C SER A 338 -2.15 -1.42 9.48
N GLU A 339 -1.24 -2.39 9.55
CA GLU A 339 -0.51 -2.95 8.40
C GLU A 339 -1.28 -4.12 7.78
N THR A 340 -2.40 -3.82 7.13
CA THR A 340 -3.25 -4.85 6.53
C THR A 340 -2.80 -5.16 5.10
N ARG A 341 -2.29 -6.38 4.88
CA ARG A 341 -1.85 -6.82 3.56
C ARG A 341 -2.65 -8.02 3.10
N SER A 342 -3.35 -7.88 1.97
CA SER A 342 -4.02 -9.02 1.34
C SER A 342 -3.17 -9.61 0.22
N LYS A 343 -2.88 -10.90 0.32
CA LYS A 343 -1.95 -11.62 -0.55
C LYS A 343 -2.56 -12.94 -1.00
N PHE A 344 -2.09 -13.44 -2.14
CA PHE A 344 -2.27 -14.85 -2.48
C PHE A 344 -1.30 -15.67 -1.66
N ILE A 345 -1.83 -16.58 -0.84
CA ILE A 345 -1.07 -17.58 -0.09
C ILE A 345 -1.26 -18.92 -0.79
N PHE A 346 -0.16 -19.64 -1.00
CA PHE A 346 -0.17 -20.97 -1.60
C PHE A 346 1.01 -21.79 -1.09
N ARG A 347 0.95 -23.10 -1.32
CA ARG A 347 2.08 -23.99 -1.09
C ARG A 347 2.87 -24.15 -2.38
N SER A 348 4.18 -23.94 -2.34
CA SER A 348 5.05 -24.12 -3.51
C SER A 348 4.86 -25.50 -4.10
N PRO A 349 4.60 -25.61 -5.41
CA PRO A 349 4.54 -26.91 -6.06
C PRO A 349 5.92 -27.58 -6.02
N LYS A 350 5.95 -28.91 -6.15
CA LYS A 350 7.20 -29.66 -6.34
C LYS A 350 7.92 -29.18 -7.60
N LEU A 351 9.25 -29.23 -7.61
CA LEU A 351 10.07 -28.87 -8.77
C LEU A 351 9.72 -29.70 -10.03
N SER A 352 9.35 -30.96 -9.84
CA SER A 352 8.86 -31.86 -10.91
C SER A 352 7.61 -31.40 -11.63
N TYR A 353 6.80 -30.55 -10.99
CA TYR A 353 5.61 -30.01 -11.62
C TYR A 353 5.91 -28.86 -12.59
N THR A 354 7.03 -28.17 -12.37
CA THR A 354 7.41 -26.98 -13.13
C THR A 354 8.57 -27.22 -14.09
N GLU A 355 9.38 -28.26 -13.87
CA GLU A 355 10.55 -28.61 -14.67
C GLU A 355 10.79 -30.11 -14.77
N ASN A 356 11.55 -30.50 -15.79
CA ASN A 356 12.05 -31.87 -15.92
C ASN A 356 13.23 -32.10 -14.98
N VAL A 357 12.95 -32.72 -13.82
CA VAL A 357 13.94 -32.98 -12.77
C VAL A 357 15.11 -33.84 -13.25
N PHE A 358 14.97 -34.61 -14.33
CA PHE A 358 16.03 -35.49 -14.83
C PHE A 358 17.17 -34.75 -15.55
N VAL A 359 16.96 -33.50 -15.96
CA VAL A 359 17.98 -32.68 -16.66
C VAL A 359 18.69 -31.72 -15.70
N LEU A 360 18.01 -31.31 -14.62
CA LEU A 360 18.50 -30.38 -13.61
C LEU A 360 19.72 -30.80 -12.76
N PRO A 361 20.11 -32.07 -12.60
CA PRO A 361 21.22 -32.45 -11.73
C PRO A 361 22.58 -31.88 -12.17
N PHE A 362 22.69 -31.53 -13.45
CA PHE A 362 23.87 -30.94 -14.08
C PHE A 362 23.47 -29.70 -14.87
N ASP A 363 24.32 -28.68 -14.81
CA ASP A 363 24.25 -27.51 -15.70
C ASP A 363 24.45 -27.96 -17.15
N ASP A 364 23.86 -27.24 -18.11
CA ASP A 364 24.02 -27.44 -19.54
C ASP A 364 25.50 -27.58 -19.95
N LYS A 365 26.39 -26.78 -19.32
CA LYS A 365 27.83 -26.88 -19.56
C LYS A 365 28.42 -28.22 -19.14
N VAL A 366 27.95 -28.77 -18.03
CA VAL A 366 28.40 -30.08 -17.53
C VAL A 366 27.88 -31.19 -18.44
N TRP A 367 26.62 -31.10 -18.90
CA TRP A 367 26.08 -32.03 -19.91
C TRP A 367 26.92 -32.06 -21.19
N ILE A 368 27.33 -30.90 -21.70
CA ILE A 368 28.22 -30.79 -22.85
C ILE A 368 29.56 -31.47 -22.57
N CYS A 369 30.15 -31.24 -21.39
CA CYS A 369 31.39 -31.89 -20.99
C CYS A 369 31.26 -33.43 -20.91
N VAL A 370 30.14 -33.94 -20.39
CA VAL A 370 29.89 -35.40 -20.34
C VAL A 370 29.84 -35.99 -21.75
N ILE A 371 29.11 -35.35 -22.67
CA ILE A 371 29.03 -35.77 -24.08
C ILE A 371 30.43 -35.72 -24.72
N ALA A 372 31.19 -34.65 -24.47
CA ALA A 372 32.55 -34.50 -24.98
C ALA A 372 33.49 -35.62 -24.48
N VAL A 373 33.43 -35.97 -23.19
CA VAL A 373 34.21 -37.08 -22.62
C VAL A 373 33.85 -38.41 -23.29
N ILE A 374 32.56 -38.70 -23.48
CA ILE A 374 32.11 -39.93 -24.15
C ILE A 374 32.64 -39.98 -25.60
N ILE A 375 32.53 -38.89 -26.35
CA ILE A 375 33.00 -38.81 -27.74
C ILE A 375 34.52 -38.94 -27.81
N VAL A 376 35.26 -38.18 -27.01
CA VAL A 376 36.73 -38.21 -27.00
C VAL A 376 37.25 -39.59 -26.60
N SER A 377 36.70 -40.18 -25.53
CA SER A 377 37.07 -41.55 -25.15
C SER A 377 36.71 -42.56 -26.25
N SER A 378 35.57 -42.40 -26.94
CA SER A 378 35.16 -43.28 -28.05
C SER A 378 36.15 -43.22 -29.21
N VAL A 379 36.57 -42.01 -29.59
CA VAL A 379 37.54 -41.78 -30.66
C VAL A 379 38.91 -42.34 -30.26
N LEU A 380 39.38 -42.10 -29.04
CA LEU A 380 40.64 -42.65 -28.53
C LEU A 380 40.62 -44.19 -28.51
N LEU A 381 39.51 -44.80 -28.07
CA LEU A 381 39.34 -46.24 -28.10
C LEU A 381 39.32 -46.78 -29.53
N LEU A 382 38.63 -46.12 -30.46
CA LEU A 382 38.59 -46.52 -31.87
C LEU A 382 39.98 -46.46 -32.52
N VAL A 383 40.72 -45.37 -32.30
CA VAL A 383 42.08 -45.17 -32.84
C VAL A 383 43.04 -46.22 -32.29
N THR A 384 42.96 -46.53 -30.99
CA THR A 384 43.82 -47.56 -30.38
C THR A 384 43.49 -48.96 -30.90
N LEU A 385 42.21 -49.32 -31.04
CA LEU A 385 41.81 -50.60 -31.65
C LEU A 385 42.21 -50.69 -33.13
N TRP A 386 42.09 -49.59 -33.87
CA TRP A 386 42.51 -49.55 -35.28
C TRP A 386 44.04 -49.66 -35.44
N ALA A 387 44.80 -49.00 -34.57
CA ALA A 387 46.26 -49.12 -34.54
C ALA A 387 46.68 -50.56 -34.18
N GLU A 388 46.03 -51.19 -33.20
CA GLU A 388 46.24 -52.60 -32.85
C GLU A 388 45.96 -53.51 -34.05
N TRP A 389 44.82 -53.34 -34.71
CA TRP A 389 44.47 -54.11 -35.91
C TRP A 389 45.50 -53.95 -37.04
N ARG A 390 46.04 -52.75 -37.24
CA ARG A 390 47.10 -52.50 -38.24
C ARG A 390 48.44 -53.15 -37.89
N ILE A 391 48.84 -53.14 -36.62
CA ILE A 391 50.09 -53.78 -36.18
C ILE A 391 49.98 -55.30 -36.28
N THR A 392 48.88 -55.88 -35.79
CA THR A 392 48.66 -57.34 -35.81
C THR A 392 48.52 -57.92 -37.22
N ASN A 393 47.99 -57.15 -38.18
CA ASN A 393 47.91 -57.57 -39.59
C ASN A 393 49.12 -57.13 -40.43
N GLY A 394 50.03 -56.32 -39.88
CA GLY A 394 51.23 -55.82 -40.55
C GLY A 394 52.46 -56.71 -40.36
N ASP A 395 52.51 -57.48 -39.27
CA ASP A 395 53.53 -58.52 -39.06
C ASP A 395 53.20 -59.76 -39.91
N LEU A 396 53.93 -59.93 -41.02
CA LEU A 396 53.77 -61.04 -41.97
C LEU A 396 54.24 -62.41 -41.42
N ASP A 397 54.78 -62.47 -40.20
CA ASP A 397 55.43 -63.68 -39.64
C ASP A 397 54.65 -64.38 -38.50
N MET A 398 53.41 -63.95 -38.18
CA MET A 398 52.55 -64.68 -37.23
C MET A 398 51.27 -65.21 -37.90
N PRO A 399 50.93 -66.51 -37.75
CA PRO A 399 49.64 -66.99 -38.22
C PRO A 399 48.50 -66.26 -37.49
N PRO A 400 47.41 -65.88 -38.17
CA PRO A 400 46.29 -65.21 -37.54
C PRO A 400 45.75 -66.10 -36.41
N ALA A 401 45.78 -65.59 -35.18
CA ALA A 401 45.15 -66.27 -34.05
C ALA A 401 43.65 -66.48 -34.36
N PRO A 402 43.05 -67.60 -33.92
CA PRO A 402 41.63 -67.84 -34.14
C PRO A 402 40.80 -66.69 -33.57
N PRO A 403 39.69 -66.30 -34.22
CA PRO A 403 38.85 -65.21 -33.75
C PRO A 403 38.20 -65.59 -32.42
N ASP A 404 38.79 -65.15 -31.32
CA ASP A 404 38.20 -65.28 -30.00
C ASP A 404 36.97 -64.36 -29.95
N SER A 405 35.78 -64.94 -29.84
CA SER A 405 34.50 -64.22 -29.74
C SER A 405 34.40 -63.23 -28.57
N SER A 406 35.36 -63.30 -27.63
CA SER A 406 35.52 -62.38 -26.50
C SER A 406 36.40 -61.16 -26.80
N THR A 407 37.02 -61.06 -27.98
CA THR A 407 37.91 -59.95 -28.35
C THR A 407 37.21 -58.88 -29.18
N MET A 408 37.46 -57.62 -28.83
CA MET A 408 36.81 -56.47 -29.45
C MET A 408 37.38 -56.20 -30.84
N ALA A 409 36.52 -56.22 -31.86
CA ALA A 409 36.91 -55.84 -33.21
C ALA A 409 37.10 -54.32 -33.31
N ALA A 410 38.00 -53.88 -34.20
CA ALA A 410 38.21 -52.47 -34.54
C ALA A 410 37.05 -51.94 -35.44
N SER A 411 35.85 -51.91 -34.88
CA SER A 411 34.62 -51.50 -35.55
C SER A 411 33.97 -50.33 -34.81
N LEU A 412 33.59 -49.30 -35.57
CA LEU A 412 32.86 -48.15 -35.03
C LEU A 412 31.60 -48.59 -34.25
N ARG A 413 30.90 -49.61 -34.75
CA ARG A 413 29.70 -50.15 -34.09
C ARG A 413 30.02 -50.65 -32.68
N ASP A 414 31.03 -51.50 -32.56
CA ASP A 414 31.35 -52.17 -31.29
C ASP A 414 31.91 -51.17 -30.28
N THR A 415 32.72 -50.21 -30.74
CA THR A 415 33.21 -49.11 -29.91
C THR A 415 32.07 -48.23 -29.39
N LEU A 416 31.12 -47.85 -30.26
CA LEU A 416 29.96 -47.05 -29.84
C LEU A 416 29.06 -47.81 -28.87
N LEU A 417 28.84 -49.11 -29.10
CA LEU A 417 27.99 -49.95 -28.24
C LEU A 417 28.63 -50.15 -26.86
N MET A 418 29.95 -50.31 -26.80
CA MET A 418 30.71 -50.35 -25.55
C MET A 418 30.62 -49.03 -24.79
N MET A 419 30.79 -47.88 -25.45
CA MET A 419 30.74 -46.56 -24.80
C MET A 419 29.32 -46.16 -24.38
N TYR A 420 28.31 -46.57 -25.14
CA TYR A 420 26.92 -46.47 -24.71
C TYR A 420 26.66 -47.35 -23.47
N GLY A 421 27.11 -48.60 -23.47
CA GLY A 421 27.04 -49.48 -22.30
C GLY A 421 27.72 -48.87 -21.08
N ALA A 422 28.93 -48.34 -21.25
CA ALA A 422 29.69 -47.64 -20.21
C ALA A 422 28.90 -46.48 -19.58
N SER A 423 28.23 -45.69 -20.42
CA SER A 423 27.40 -44.55 -20.00
C SER A 423 26.17 -45.00 -19.20
N CYS A 424 25.59 -46.15 -19.56
CA CYS A 424 24.49 -46.79 -18.85
C CYS A 424 24.93 -47.64 -17.66
N GLN A 425 26.21 -47.62 -17.27
CA GLN A 425 26.81 -48.50 -16.25
C GLN A 425 26.63 -50.00 -16.53
N GLN A 426 26.54 -50.37 -17.80
CA GLN A 426 26.47 -51.74 -18.25
C GLN A 426 27.83 -52.18 -18.79
N GLY A 427 28.23 -53.41 -18.46
CA GLY A 427 29.43 -54.02 -19.02
C GLY A 427 29.22 -54.49 -20.47
N SER A 428 30.32 -54.76 -21.17
CA SER A 428 30.32 -55.44 -22.47
C SER A 428 30.80 -56.88 -22.30
N ALA A 429 30.20 -57.80 -23.08
CA ALA A 429 30.67 -59.18 -23.19
C ALA A 429 32.01 -59.30 -23.93
N VAL A 430 32.43 -58.23 -24.60
CA VAL A 430 33.62 -58.18 -25.46
C VAL A 430 34.60 -57.16 -24.88
N LEU A 431 35.87 -57.55 -24.71
CA LEU A 431 36.88 -56.73 -24.06
C LEU A 431 38.06 -56.38 -25.01
N PRO A 432 38.67 -55.20 -24.84
CA PRO A 432 39.91 -54.86 -25.53
C PRO A 432 41.08 -55.72 -25.04
N ARG A 433 41.94 -56.13 -25.97
CA ARG A 433 43.10 -57.00 -25.70
C ARG A 433 44.32 -56.19 -25.22
N SER A 434 44.64 -55.08 -25.88
CA SER A 434 45.77 -54.21 -25.53
C SER A 434 45.65 -53.55 -24.15
N CYS A 435 46.78 -53.42 -23.45
CA CYS A 435 46.87 -52.69 -22.18
C CYS A 435 46.44 -51.23 -22.32
N SER A 436 46.79 -50.55 -23.43
CA SER A 436 46.43 -49.15 -23.66
C SER A 436 44.92 -48.95 -23.77
N ALA A 437 44.24 -49.81 -24.53
CA ALA A 437 42.79 -49.78 -24.70
C ALA A 437 42.06 -50.15 -23.38
N ARG A 438 42.62 -51.06 -22.58
CA ARG A 438 42.13 -51.37 -21.23
C ARG A 438 42.26 -50.17 -20.29
N THR A 439 43.37 -49.43 -20.32
CA THR A 439 43.55 -48.23 -19.51
C THR A 439 42.54 -47.14 -19.88
N ILE A 440 42.32 -46.88 -21.18
CA ILE A 440 41.31 -45.91 -21.65
C ILE A 440 39.91 -46.33 -21.17
N THR A 441 39.58 -47.62 -21.28
CA THR A 441 38.29 -48.16 -20.85
C THR A 441 38.11 -48.03 -19.35
N MET A 442 39.11 -48.40 -18.54
CA MET A 442 39.07 -48.31 -17.08
C MET A 442 38.94 -46.85 -16.61
N LEU A 443 39.69 -45.94 -17.23
CA LEU A 443 39.59 -44.51 -16.91
C LEU A 443 38.20 -43.97 -17.26
N THR A 444 37.67 -44.31 -18.43
CA THR A 444 36.33 -43.89 -18.87
C THR A 444 35.24 -44.43 -17.95
N PHE A 445 35.31 -45.70 -17.57
CA PHE A 445 34.37 -46.32 -16.62
C PHE A 445 34.42 -45.63 -15.25
N THR A 446 35.63 -45.33 -14.76
CA THR A 446 35.82 -44.62 -13.48
C THR A 446 35.19 -43.23 -13.52
N VAL A 447 35.44 -42.45 -14.58
CA VAL A 447 34.87 -41.11 -14.74
C VAL A 447 33.34 -41.16 -14.81
N LEU A 448 32.78 -42.06 -15.62
CA LEU A 448 31.33 -42.22 -15.77
C LEU A 448 30.66 -42.72 -14.48
N MET A 449 31.33 -43.56 -13.70
CA MET A 449 30.86 -44.00 -12.38
C MET A 449 30.73 -42.82 -11.41
N PHE A 450 31.75 -41.95 -11.31
CA PHE A 450 31.68 -40.77 -10.45
C PHE A 450 30.59 -39.79 -10.90
N LEU A 451 30.44 -39.56 -12.20
CA LEU A 451 29.38 -38.72 -12.76
C LEU A 451 27.99 -39.27 -12.43
N TYR A 452 27.77 -40.57 -12.61
CA TYR A 452 26.49 -41.19 -12.25
C TYR A 452 26.21 -41.13 -10.74
N ALA A 453 27.22 -41.36 -9.89
CA ALA A 453 27.05 -41.24 -8.44
C ALA A 453 26.60 -39.82 -8.05
N SER A 454 27.24 -38.79 -8.62
CA SER A 454 26.85 -37.39 -8.45
C SER A 454 25.43 -37.11 -8.96
N TYR A 455 25.10 -37.58 -10.16
CA TYR A 455 23.76 -37.46 -10.75
C TYR A 455 22.68 -38.07 -9.84
N SER A 456 22.92 -39.28 -9.35
CA SER A 456 21.99 -40.01 -8.49
C SER A 456 21.73 -39.31 -7.16
N ALA A 457 22.78 -38.74 -6.55
CA ALA A 457 22.66 -37.98 -5.31
C ALA A 457 21.84 -36.69 -5.50
N ASN A 458 22.13 -35.95 -6.58
CA ASN A 458 21.47 -34.67 -6.86
C ASN A 458 19.97 -34.84 -7.19
N ILE A 459 19.57 -35.88 -7.94
CA ILE A 459 18.14 -36.11 -8.23
C ILE A 459 17.33 -36.29 -6.95
N VAL A 460 17.85 -37.05 -5.99
CA VAL A 460 17.12 -37.32 -4.73
C VAL A 460 16.85 -36.02 -3.98
N ALA A 461 17.84 -35.12 -3.93
CA ALA A 461 17.67 -33.80 -3.34
C ALA A 461 16.68 -32.92 -4.12
N LEU A 462 16.73 -32.94 -5.45
CA LEU A 462 15.85 -32.14 -6.30
C LEU A 462 14.39 -32.59 -6.26
N LEU A 463 14.12 -33.90 -6.15
CA LEU A 463 12.77 -34.45 -6.00
C LEU A 463 12.09 -34.01 -4.70
N GLN A 464 12.89 -33.71 -3.68
CA GLN A 464 12.42 -33.22 -2.37
C GLN A 464 12.33 -31.68 -2.33
N SER A 465 12.90 -30.99 -3.32
CA SER A 465 12.99 -29.53 -3.32
C SER A 465 11.70 -28.88 -3.86
N PRO A 466 11.19 -27.83 -3.20
CA PRO A 466 10.09 -27.04 -3.74
C PRO A 466 10.55 -26.18 -4.93
N SER A 467 9.62 -25.86 -5.83
CA SER A 467 9.87 -24.95 -6.95
C SER A 467 9.96 -23.48 -6.49
N THR A 468 10.94 -22.75 -7.01
CA THR A 468 11.11 -21.30 -6.79
C THR A 468 10.64 -20.43 -7.95
N LYS A 469 9.99 -21.00 -8.96
CA LYS A 469 9.57 -20.28 -10.19
C LYS A 469 8.46 -19.25 -10.03
N ILE A 470 7.57 -19.42 -9.05
CA ILE A 470 6.40 -18.55 -8.90
C ILE A 470 6.72 -17.49 -7.83
N GLN A 471 7.20 -16.32 -8.26
CA GLN A 471 7.58 -15.24 -7.34
C GLN A 471 6.76 -13.97 -7.60
N THR A 472 6.36 -13.74 -8.84
CA THR A 472 5.63 -12.54 -9.26
C THR A 472 4.16 -12.83 -9.55
N LEU A 473 3.37 -11.77 -9.67
CA LEU A 473 1.96 -11.90 -10.02
C LEU A 473 1.78 -12.43 -11.46
N GLU A 474 2.69 -12.08 -12.36
CA GLU A 474 2.77 -12.57 -13.73
C GLU A 474 3.05 -14.08 -13.76
N ASP A 475 4.00 -14.56 -12.94
CA ASP A 475 4.26 -16.00 -12.81
C ASP A 475 3.04 -16.73 -12.27
N LEU A 476 2.35 -16.12 -11.30
CA LEU A 476 1.12 -16.67 -10.72
C LEU A 476 0.01 -16.75 -11.78
N LEU A 477 -0.14 -15.73 -12.63
CA LEU A 477 -1.06 -15.74 -13.77
C LEU A 477 -0.72 -16.84 -14.79
N ALA A 478 0.56 -17.02 -15.11
CA ALA A 478 1.03 -18.07 -16.02
C ALA A 478 0.97 -19.49 -15.42
N SER A 479 0.89 -19.60 -14.10
CA SER A 479 0.89 -20.88 -13.38
C SER A 479 -0.36 -21.72 -13.67
N ARG A 480 -0.25 -23.03 -13.41
CA ARG A 480 -1.38 -23.99 -13.48
C ARG A 480 -2.15 -24.10 -12.16
N LEU A 481 -1.87 -23.24 -11.17
CA LEU A 481 -2.56 -23.25 -9.89
C LEU A 481 -4.04 -22.93 -10.06
N LYS A 482 -4.87 -23.54 -9.21
CA LYS A 482 -6.27 -23.13 -9.03
C LYS A 482 -6.32 -21.93 -8.07
N PHE A 483 -7.40 -21.15 -8.16
CA PHE A 483 -7.52 -19.90 -7.43
C PHE A 483 -8.81 -19.86 -6.61
N GLY A 484 -8.72 -19.20 -5.45
CA GLY A 484 -9.88 -18.77 -4.67
C GLY A 484 -9.61 -17.44 -3.99
N VAL A 485 -10.68 -16.79 -3.57
CA VAL A 485 -10.62 -15.50 -2.87
C VAL A 485 -11.47 -15.62 -1.61
N HIS A 486 -10.96 -15.09 -0.50
CA HIS A 486 -11.74 -15.01 0.73
C HIS A 486 -12.95 -14.09 0.52
N ASP A 487 -14.14 -14.61 0.82
CA ASP A 487 -15.39 -13.89 0.60
C ASP A 487 -15.57 -12.72 1.59
N THR A 488 -15.02 -11.57 1.22
CA THR A 488 -15.17 -10.31 1.95
C THR A 488 -15.67 -9.21 1.03
N VAL A 489 -16.38 -8.24 1.61
CA VAL A 489 -16.94 -7.09 0.88
C VAL A 489 -15.85 -6.35 0.10
N PHE A 490 -14.70 -6.10 0.73
CA PHE A 490 -13.60 -5.40 0.07
C PHE A 490 -12.96 -6.24 -1.05
N ASN A 491 -12.78 -7.56 -0.87
CA ASN A 491 -12.22 -8.39 -1.94
C ASN A 491 -13.14 -8.38 -3.17
N ARG A 492 -14.45 -8.53 -2.99
CA ARG A 492 -15.41 -8.44 -4.11
C ARG A 492 -15.28 -7.12 -4.86
N HIS A 493 -15.15 -6.00 -4.15
CA HIS A 493 -14.97 -4.69 -4.77
C HIS A 493 -13.64 -4.54 -5.52
N TYR A 494 -12.51 -4.85 -4.88
CA TYR A 494 -11.18 -4.62 -5.50
C TYR A 494 -10.85 -5.57 -6.64
N PHE A 495 -11.35 -6.81 -6.62
CA PHE A 495 -11.17 -7.73 -7.75
C PHE A 495 -12.00 -7.31 -8.97
N THR A 496 -13.24 -6.87 -8.76
CA THR A 496 -14.12 -6.43 -9.86
C THR A 496 -13.68 -5.11 -10.48
N HIS A 497 -13.06 -4.21 -9.70
CA HIS A 497 -12.60 -2.89 -10.14
C HIS A 497 -11.09 -2.84 -10.42
N ALA A 498 -10.45 -3.98 -10.70
CA ALA A 498 -9.03 -4.03 -11.01
C ALA A 498 -8.71 -3.33 -12.36
N THR A 499 -7.97 -2.22 -12.31
CA THR A 499 -7.57 -1.43 -13.49
C THR A 499 -6.27 -1.90 -14.15
N GLU A 500 -5.29 -2.29 -13.34
CA GLU A 500 -3.97 -2.75 -13.80
C GLU A 500 -4.09 -4.03 -14.66
N PRO A 501 -3.36 -4.11 -15.80
CA PRO A 501 -3.55 -5.18 -16.79
C PRO A 501 -3.30 -6.60 -16.25
N THR A 502 -2.25 -6.84 -15.46
CA THR A 502 -1.94 -8.17 -14.90
C THR A 502 -3.03 -8.61 -13.92
N ARG A 503 -3.44 -7.75 -12.98
CA ARG A 503 -4.51 -8.03 -12.02
C ARG A 503 -5.86 -8.26 -12.69
N ARG A 504 -6.19 -7.42 -13.68
CA ARG A 504 -7.42 -7.57 -14.48
C ARG A 504 -7.41 -8.89 -15.24
N ALA A 505 -6.28 -9.25 -15.85
CA ALA A 505 -6.12 -10.53 -16.53
C ALA A 505 -6.25 -11.71 -15.56
N LEU A 506 -5.69 -11.60 -14.35
CA LEU A 506 -5.82 -12.63 -13.31
C LEU A 506 -7.26 -12.79 -12.85
N TYR A 507 -7.97 -11.70 -12.57
CA TYR A 507 -9.38 -11.76 -12.23
C TYR A 507 -10.21 -12.39 -13.36
N GLU A 508 -10.07 -11.93 -14.60
CA GLU A 508 -10.86 -12.43 -15.72
C GLU A 508 -10.54 -13.89 -16.07
N GLN A 509 -9.26 -14.25 -16.17
CA GLN A 509 -8.83 -15.56 -16.67
C GLN A 509 -8.86 -16.66 -15.61
N LYS A 510 -8.52 -16.35 -14.35
CA LYS A 510 -8.34 -17.36 -13.29
C LYS A 510 -9.49 -17.43 -12.29
N ILE A 511 -10.22 -16.33 -12.10
CA ILE A 511 -11.28 -16.23 -11.08
C ILE A 511 -12.66 -16.25 -11.76
N ARG A 512 -12.94 -15.25 -12.62
CA ARG A 512 -14.26 -15.03 -13.22
C ARG A 512 -14.65 -16.11 -14.24
N ARG A 513 -13.80 -16.41 -15.22
CA ARG A 513 -14.11 -17.41 -16.27
C ARG A 513 -14.26 -18.85 -15.74
N PRO A 514 -13.38 -19.36 -14.86
CA PRO A 514 -13.45 -20.77 -14.48
C PRO A 514 -14.46 -21.07 -13.36
N TYR A 515 -14.71 -20.11 -12.47
CA TYR A 515 -15.51 -20.33 -11.25
C TYR A 515 -16.58 -19.26 -11.00
N GLY A 516 -16.38 -18.03 -11.50
CA GLY A 516 -17.35 -16.94 -11.32
C GLY A 516 -17.56 -16.59 -9.84
N PRO A 517 -18.80 -16.56 -9.33
CA PRO A 517 -19.07 -16.27 -7.91
C PRO A 517 -18.53 -17.34 -6.97
N ASP A 518 -18.43 -18.60 -7.41
CA ASP A 518 -17.98 -19.73 -6.58
C ASP A 518 -16.47 -19.68 -6.26
N ALA A 519 -15.74 -18.72 -6.85
CA ALA A 519 -14.36 -18.44 -6.46
C ALA A 519 -14.25 -17.75 -5.09
N PHE A 520 -15.30 -17.03 -4.68
CA PHE A 520 -15.36 -16.37 -3.37
C PHE A 520 -15.86 -17.38 -2.35
N ILE A 521 -14.96 -17.83 -1.47
CA ILE A 521 -15.21 -18.93 -0.54
C ILE A 521 -14.90 -18.52 0.89
N ALA A 522 -15.46 -19.26 1.85
CA ALA A 522 -15.18 -19.10 3.27
C ALA A 522 -13.69 -19.34 3.58
N LEU A 523 -13.21 -18.70 4.65
CA LEU A 523 -11.82 -18.73 5.07
C LEU A 523 -11.31 -20.16 5.26
N GLU A 524 -12.02 -20.96 6.04
CA GLU A 524 -11.63 -22.32 6.44
C GLU A 524 -11.50 -23.22 5.22
N GLN A 525 -12.46 -23.12 4.29
CA GLN A 525 -12.43 -23.88 3.05
C GLN A 525 -11.26 -23.47 2.16
N GLY A 526 -10.94 -22.17 2.09
CA GLY A 526 -9.80 -21.67 1.33
C GLY A 526 -8.47 -22.14 1.89
N ILE A 527 -8.30 -22.09 3.22
CA ILE A 527 -7.12 -22.60 3.90
C ILE A 527 -6.98 -24.11 3.70
N ASP A 528 -8.05 -24.90 3.85
CA ASP A 528 -8.00 -26.35 3.62
C ASP A 528 -7.57 -26.70 2.18
N ARG A 529 -8.04 -25.95 1.17
CA ARG A 529 -7.61 -26.14 -0.22
C ARG A 529 -6.12 -25.84 -0.43
N ILE A 530 -5.53 -24.86 0.27
CA ILE A 530 -4.08 -24.59 0.21
C ILE A 530 -3.30 -25.81 0.75
N ARG A 531 -3.81 -26.47 1.79
CA ARG A 531 -3.16 -27.63 2.42
C ARG A 531 -2.93 -28.77 1.43
N HIS A 532 -3.92 -29.03 0.58
CA HIS A 532 -3.85 -30.06 -0.46
C HIS A 532 -2.91 -29.70 -1.64
N GLY A 533 -2.40 -28.46 -1.69
CA GLY A 533 -1.46 -27.99 -2.70
C GLY A 533 -2.13 -27.64 -4.03
N LEU A 534 -1.34 -27.09 -4.96
CA LEU A 534 -1.78 -26.65 -6.29
C LEU A 534 -2.95 -25.63 -6.28
N TYR A 535 -3.13 -24.92 -5.17
CA TYR A 535 -4.19 -23.93 -4.96
C TYR A 535 -3.61 -22.66 -4.34
N ALA A 536 -4.00 -21.51 -4.90
CA ALA A 536 -3.67 -20.19 -4.40
C ALA A 536 -4.93 -19.49 -3.88
N PHE A 537 -4.87 -19.03 -2.63
CA PHE A 537 -6.00 -18.41 -1.97
C PHE A 537 -5.66 -16.97 -1.57
N HIS A 538 -6.48 -16.02 -2.03
CA HIS A 538 -6.32 -14.61 -1.66
C HIS A 538 -7.01 -14.32 -0.34
N VAL A 539 -6.24 -13.91 0.67
CA VAL A 539 -6.74 -13.61 2.00
C VAL A 539 -5.92 -12.49 2.64
N GLU A 540 -6.49 -11.82 3.64
CA GLU A 540 -5.72 -10.96 4.53
C GLU A 540 -4.68 -11.82 5.28
N GLN A 541 -3.43 -11.37 5.27
CA GLN A 541 -2.28 -12.13 5.71
C GLN A 541 -2.40 -12.60 7.17
N GLY A 542 -2.78 -11.70 8.09
CA GLY A 542 -2.93 -12.02 9.51
C GLY A 542 -4.07 -13.00 9.79
N VAL A 543 -5.22 -12.81 9.15
CA VAL A 543 -6.40 -13.67 9.22
C VAL A 543 -6.06 -15.09 8.74
N GLY A 544 -5.44 -15.19 7.56
CA GLY A 544 -5.04 -16.48 6.98
C GLY A 544 -4.00 -17.21 7.83
N TYR A 545 -2.97 -16.50 8.29
CA TYR A 545 -1.91 -17.10 9.09
C TYR A 545 -2.33 -17.53 10.48
N LYS A 546 -3.31 -16.86 11.10
CA LYS A 546 -3.89 -17.36 12.36
C LYS A 546 -4.43 -18.78 12.18
N VAL A 547 -5.31 -18.99 11.18
CA VAL A 547 -5.91 -20.31 10.94
C VAL A 547 -4.86 -21.34 10.52
N ILE A 548 -3.92 -20.98 9.63
CA ILE A 548 -2.82 -21.86 9.23
C ILE A 548 -1.97 -22.26 10.43
N SER A 549 -1.63 -21.33 11.33
CA SER A 549 -0.77 -21.62 12.49
C SER A 549 -1.39 -22.62 13.47
N GLU A 550 -2.73 -22.61 13.59
CA GLU A 550 -3.52 -23.48 14.47
C GLU A 550 -3.79 -24.86 13.82
N THR A 551 -3.91 -24.93 12.49
CA THR A 551 -4.38 -26.14 11.79
C THR A 551 -3.28 -26.93 11.08
N TYR A 552 -2.18 -26.29 10.66
CA TYR A 552 -1.15 -26.93 9.86
C TYR A 552 -0.08 -27.61 10.71
N GLN A 553 0.45 -28.71 10.20
CA GLN A 553 1.67 -29.35 10.71
C GLN A 553 2.92 -28.55 10.31
N GLU A 554 4.05 -28.80 10.98
CA GLU A 554 5.29 -28.06 10.72
C GLU A 554 5.75 -28.19 9.27
N ASP A 555 5.70 -29.39 8.67
CA ASP A 555 6.09 -29.63 7.28
C ASP A 555 5.21 -28.88 6.27
N GLU A 556 3.93 -28.70 6.59
CA GLU A 556 2.97 -27.99 5.76
C GLU A 556 3.23 -26.48 5.76
N LYS A 557 3.82 -25.94 6.84
CA LYS A 557 4.19 -24.51 6.97
C LYS A 557 5.43 -24.15 6.14
N CYS A 558 6.40 -25.06 6.02
CA CYS A 558 7.69 -24.79 5.38
C CYS A 558 7.59 -24.49 3.87
N GLY A 559 6.50 -24.89 3.21
CA GLY A 559 6.26 -24.66 1.79
C GLY A 559 5.40 -23.44 1.45
N LEU A 560 5.06 -22.59 2.42
CA LEU A 560 4.16 -21.45 2.19
C LEU A 560 4.86 -20.30 1.47
N GLN A 561 4.31 -19.92 0.33
CA GLN A 561 4.67 -18.72 -0.43
C GLN A 561 3.51 -17.73 -0.43
N GLU A 562 3.86 -16.45 -0.53
CA GLU A 562 2.91 -15.36 -0.58
C GLU A 562 3.27 -14.40 -1.71
N ILE A 563 2.26 -13.95 -2.47
CA ILE A 563 2.41 -12.97 -3.54
C ILE A 563 1.42 -11.85 -3.31
N GLN A 564 1.92 -10.61 -3.26
CA GLN A 564 1.09 -9.43 -3.07
C GLN A 564 0.19 -9.19 -4.29
N TYR A 565 -1.12 -9.13 -4.08
CA TYR A 565 -2.08 -8.80 -5.14
C TYR A 565 -2.54 -7.34 -5.07
N LEU A 566 -2.92 -6.89 -3.87
CA LEU A 566 -3.31 -5.49 -3.66
C LEU A 566 -2.07 -4.66 -3.34
N GLN A 567 -1.56 -3.92 -4.32
CA GLN A 567 -0.55 -2.87 -4.11
C GLN A 567 -1.24 -1.56 -3.67
N VAL A 568 -1.85 -1.59 -2.50
CA VAL A 568 -2.49 -0.42 -1.89
C VAL A 568 -1.66 0.04 -0.71
N ILE A 569 -1.71 1.35 -0.44
CA ILE A 569 -1.18 1.90 0.80
C ILE A 569 -1.93 1.24 1.97
N ASP A 570 -1.19 0.87 3.02
CA ASP A 570 -1.75 0.29 4.24
C ASP A 570 -2.88 1.19 4.80
N PRO A 571 -3.95 0.63 5.41
CA PRO A 571 -5.14 1.40 5.80
C PRO A 571 -4.89 2.60 6.74
N TYR A 572 -5.61 3.70 6.49
CA TYR A 572 -5.54 4.93 7.28
C TYR A 572 -6.83 5.16 8.08
N TYR A 573 -6.67 5.76 9.25
CA TYR A 573 -7.76 6.33 10.03
C TYR A 573 -8.35 7.55 9.30
N ALA A 574 -9.67 7.63 9.25
CA ALA A 574 -10.36 8.74 8.60
C ALA A 574 -11.22 9.53 9.57
N ILE A 575 -11.45 10.78 9.19
CA ILE A 575 -12.34 11.72 9.86
C ILE A 575 -13.22 12.40 8.80
N GLN A 576 -14.34 12.94 9.24
CA GLN A 576 -15.19 13.81 8.43
C GLN A 576 -14.36 14.91 7.75
N LYS A 577 -14.64 15.19 6.46
CA LYS A 577 -13.98 16.28 5.74
C LYS A 577 -14.23 17.59 6.47
N ASN A 578 -13.21 18.44 6.55
CA ASN A 578 -13.32 19.74 7.19
C ASN A 578 -13.78 19.68 8.67
N SER A 579 -13.41 18.62 9.40
CA SER A 579 -13.69 18.51 10.84
C SER A 579 -12.79 19.42 11.68
N SER A 580 -13.36 20.08 12.69
CA SER A 580 -12.62 20.88 13.69
C SER A 580 -11.73 20.03 14.60
N TYR A 581 -12.04 18.75 14.76
CA TYR A 581 -11.25 17.82 15.58
C TYR A 581 -10.02 17.26 14.86
N LYS A 582 -9.89 17.50 13.56
CA LYS A 582 -8.86 16.94 12.67
C LYS A 582 -7.46 16.96 13.27
N GLU A 583 -6.99 18.14 13.67
CA GLU A 583 -5.59 18.30 14.10
C GLU A 583 -5.33 17.64 15.46
N MET A 584 -6.29 17.73 16.39
CA MET A 584 -6.19 17.10 17.71
C MET A 584 -6.17 15.58 17.61
N VAL A 585 -7.07 15.01 16.80
CA VAL A 585 -7.13 13.58 16.54
C VAL A 585 -5.86 13.10 15.86
N LYS A 586 -5.37 13.83 14.86
CA LYS A 586 -4.12 13.54 14.16
C LYS A 586 -2.94 13.50 15.12
N ILE A 587 -2.76 14.53 15.95
CA ILE A 587 -1.71 14.56 16.97
C ILE A 587 -1.86 13.39 17.93
N GLY A 588 -3.08 13.11 18.41
CA GLY A 588 -3.36 11.97 19.29
C GLY A 588 -2.94 10.62 18.68
N LEU A 589 -3.28 10.37 17.41
CA LEU A 589 -2.87 9.15 16.70
C LEU A 589 -1.34 9.04 16.58
N PHE A 590 -0.64 10.14 16.25
CA PHE A 590 0.82 10.15 16.23
C PHE A 590 1.41 9.90 17.62
N ARG A 591 0.83 10.45 18.69
CA ARG A 591 1.25 10.15 20.06
C ARG A 591 1.09 8.67 20.39
N LEU A 592 -0.03 8.04 20.02
CA LEU A 592 -0.23 6.61 20.24
C LEU A 592 0.82 5.75 19.50
N ASN A 593 1.24 6.19 18.31
CA ASN A 593 2.30 5.52 17.55
C ASN A 593 3.68 5.75 18.19
N GLU A 594 4.03 6.99 18.56
CA GLU A 594 5.29 7.35 19.23
C GLU A 594 5.52 6.57 20.53
N HIS A 595 4.45 6.33 21.30
CA HIS A 595 4.52 5.56 22.55
C HIS A 595 4.51 4.03 22.32
N GLY A 596 4.39 3.57 21.07
CA GLY A 596 4.38 2.15 20.71
C GLY A 596 3.07 1.41 21.01
N ILE A 597 1.99 2.11 21.37
CA ILE A 597 0.68 1.48 21.65
C ILE A 597 0.13 0.84 20.37
N GLN A 598 0.18 1.57 19.26
CA GLN A 598 -0.22 1.06 17.94
C GLN A 598 0.55 -0.20 17.55
N TYR A 599 1.88 -0.16 17.68
CA TYR A 599 2.74 -1.31 17.37
C TYR A 599 2.38 -2.52 18.24
N ARG A 600 2.18 -2.31 19.55
CA ARG A 600 1.79 -3.38 20.48
C ARG A 600 0.46 -4.04 20.12
N GLU A 601 -0.57 -3.26 19.81
CA GLU A 601 -1.88 -3.83 19.47
C GLU A 601 -1.85 -4.56 18.11
N ASN A 602 -1.12 -4.01 17.13
CA ASN A 602 -0.90 -4.69 15.86
C ASN A 602 -0.17 -6.03 16.04
N ASP A 603 0.91 -6.07 16.82
CA ASP A 603 1.68 -7.31 17.07
C ASP A 603 0.84 -8.38 17.79
N LYS A 604 -0.09 -7.97 18.67
CA LYS A 604 -0.98 -8.90 19.37
C LYS A 604 -2.12 -9.43 18.50
N LEU A 605 -2.70 -8.60 17.62
CA LEU A 605 -3.87 -8.95 16.82
C LEU A 605 -3.50 -9.57 15.46
N TYR A 606 -2.50 -9.02 14.75
CA TYR A 606 -2.04 -9.57 13.48
C TYR A 606 -1.09 -10.73 13.70
N THR A 607 -1.44 -11.88 13.11
CA THR A 607 -0.59 -13.07 13.17
C THR A 607 0.48 -13.00 12.08
N LYS A 608 1.75 -13.03 12.48
CA LYS A 608 2.88 -13.08 11.54
C LYS A 608 2.91 -14.42 10.80
N LYS A 609 3.62 -14.45 9.67
CA LYS A 609 3.86 -15.69 8.93
C LYS A 609 4.45 -16.75 9.86
N PRO A 610 3.87 -17.96 9.94
CA PRO A 610 4.39 -19.01 10.81
C PRO A 610 5.79 -19.42 10.35
N THR A 611 6.72 -19.47 11.29
CA THR A 611 8.08 -19.94 11.05
C THR A 611 8.13 -21.45 11.12
N CYS A 612 8.68 -22.08 10.08
CA CYS A 612 8.97 -23.51 10.09
C CYS A 612 10.15 -23.78 11.02
N SER A 613 9.88 -24.40 12.18
CA SER A 613 10.91 -24.67 13.21
C SER A 613 11.50 -26.08 13.07
N GLY A 614 10.88 -26.92 12.24
CA GLY A 614 11.30 -28.29 11.98
C GLY A 614 12.40 -28.38 10.91
N GLY A 615 13.66 -28.45 11.34
CA GLY A 615 14.79 -28.85 10.49
C GLY A 615 14.80 -30.32 10.07
N GLY A 616 13.69 -31.05 10.26
CA GLY A 616 13.51 -32.44 9.87
C GLY A 616 12.40 -32.56 8.84
N GLY A 617 12.75 -32.44 7.56
CA GLY A 617 11.80 -32.63 6.46
C GLY A 617 11.17 -34.02 6.53
N LYS A 618 9.85 -34.07 6.67
CA LYS A 618 9.05 -35.28 6.47
C LYS A 618 9.33 -35.80 5.07
N PHE A 619 9.63 -37.09 4.93
CA PHE A 619 9.93 -37.69 3.63
C PHE A 619 8.76 -37.46 2.67
N VAL A 620 9.00 -36.71 1.60
CA VAL A 620 7.98 -36.45 0.59
C VAL A 620 7.93 -37.66 -0.36
N PRO A 621 6.79 -38.38 -0.45
CA PRO A 621 6.69 -39.50 -1.36
C PRO A 621 6.79 -39.04 -2.81
N VAL A 622 7.56 -39.78 -3.61
CA VAL A 622 7.67 -39.58 -5.05
C VAL A 622 6.36 -40.03 -5.70
N SER A 623 5.78 -39.17 -6.52
CA SER A 623 4.51 -39.39 -7.21
C SER A 623 4.76 -39.77 -8.68
N LEU A 624 3.76 -40.35 -9.36
CA LEU A 624 3.90 -40.74 -10.77
C LEU A 624 4.25 -39.56 -11.69
N VAL A 625 3.73 -38.37 -11.37
CA VAL A 625 4.04 -37.11 -12.08
C VAL A 625 5.55 -36.80 -12.04
N ASP A 626 6.24 -37.19 -10.97
CA ASP A 626 7.67 -36.93 -10.81
C ASP A 626 8.53 -37.77 -11.78
N VAL A 627 8.00 -38.92 -12.24
CA VAL A 627 8.69 -39.87 -13.15
C VAL A 627 8.08 -39.84 -14.56
N GLU A 628 7.04 -39.04 -14.79
CA GLU A 628 6.30 -38.96 -16.06
C GLU A 628 7.22 -38.78 -17.28
N PRO A 629 8.20 -37.84 -17.30
CA PRO A 629 9.08 -37.67 -18.46
C PRO A 629 9.89 -38.93 -18.79
N ALA A 630 10.36 -39.66 -17.77
CA ALA A 630 11.14 -40.87 -17.96
C ALA A 630 10.28 -42.01 -18.52
N VAL A 631 9.03 -42.15 -18.06
CA VAL A 631 8.07 -43.13 -18.60
C VAL A 631 7.80 -42.87 -20.08
N TRP A 632 7.59 -41.60 -20.46
CA TRP A 632 7.42 -41.25 -21.86
C TRP A 632 8.64 -41.61 -22.71
N ILE A 633 9.86 -41.30 -22.26
CA ILE A 633 11.10 -41.64 -22.99
C ILE A 633 11.20 -43.16 -23.23
N ILE A 634 10.87 -43.98 -22.23
CA ILE A 634 10.89 -45.44 -22.36
C ILE A 634 9.85 -45.92 -23.39
N LEU A 635 8.62 -45.40 -23.31
CA LEU A 635 7.54 -45.76 -24.23
C LEU A 635 7.88 -45.39 -25.69
N TRP A 636 8.33 -44.15 -25.92
CA TRP A 636 8.75 -43.69 -27.24
C TRP A 636 9.97 -44.48 -27.74
N GLY A 637 10.96 -44.73 -26.89
CA GLY A 637 12.16 -45.48 -27.23
C GLY A 637 11.86 -46.93 -27.64
N SER A 638 11.03 -47.63 -26.86
CA SER A 638 10.61 -49.00 -27.17
C SER A 638 9.72 -49.06 -28.41
N GLY A 639 8.86 -48.07 -28.61
CA GLY A 639 8.05 -47.93 -29.81
C GLY A 639 8.91 -47.75 -31.08
N LEU A 640 9.88 -46.84 -31.03
CA LEU A 640 10.83 -46.62 -32.12
C LEU A 640 11.67 -47.86 -32.42
N ALA A 641 12.22 -48.52 -31.40
CA ALA A 641 13.01 -49.74 -31.57
C ALA A 641 12.19 -50.87 -32.22
N SER A 642 10.95 -51.06 -31.77
CA SER A 642 10.02 -52.04 -32.37
C SER A 642 9.67 -51.69 -33.82
N GLY A 643 9.47 -50.40 -34.10
CA GLY A 643 9.23 -49.89 -35.45
C GLY A 643 10.42 -50.13 -36.40
N PHE A 644 11.65 -49.86 -35.95
CA PHE A 644 12.87 -50.16 -36.71
C PHE A 644 12.99 -51.65 -37.00
N PHE A 645 12.79 -52.50 -35.99
CA PHE A 645 12.85 -53.96 -36.16
C PHE A 645 11.81 -54.48 -37.15
N LEU A 646 10.57 -53.99 -37.08
CA LEU A 646 9.51 -54.35 -38.03
C LEU A 646 9.85 -53.89 -39.44
N THR A 647 10.36 -52.66 -39.59
CA THR A 647 10.76 -52.10 -40.89
C THR A 647 11.90 -52.89 -41.52
N GLU A 648 12.92 -53.25 -40.73
CA GLU A 648 14.02 -54.12 -41.17
C GLU A 648 13.50 -55.48 -41.64
N ARG A 649 12.63 -56.12 -40.86
CA ARG A 649 12.05 -57.42 -41.20
C ARG A 649 11.20 -57.36 -42.48
N LEU A 650 10.45 -56.27 -42.68
CA LEU A 650 9.67 -56.04 -43.89
C LEU A 650 10.58 -55.78 -45.10
N TYR A 651 11.61 -54.93 -44.94
CA TYR A 651 12.60 -54.65 -45.96
C TYR A 651 13.34 -55.92 -46.40
N PHE A 652 13.81 -56.74 -45.45
CA PHE A 652 14.51 -57.98 -45.73
C PHE A 652 13.60 -59.03 -46.39
N ARG A 653 12.32 -59.10 -46.01
CA ARG A 653 11.32 -59.93 -46.69
C ARG A 653 11.08 -59.46 -48.13
N PHE A 654 11.00 -58.15 -48.36
CA PHE A 654 10.86 -57.58 -49.70
C PHE A 654 12.10 -57.86 -50.56
N LEU A 655 13.30 -57.64 -50.02
CA LEU A 655 14.56 -57.91 -50.70
C LEU A 655 14.70 -59.40 -51.04
N ARG A 656 14.39 -60.31 -50.11
CA ARG A 656 14.37 -61.77 -50.37
C ARG A 656 13.37 -62.14 -51.46
N ARG A 657 12.19 -61.51 -51.52
CA ARG A 657 11.21 -61.74 -52.60
C ARG A 657 11.76 -61.29 -53.95
N LYS A 658 12.39 -60.11 -54.01
CA LYS A 658 12.99 -59.54 -55.22
C LYS A 658 14.19 -60.38 -55.71
N VAL A 659 15.05 -60.84 -54.81
CA VAL A 659 16.17 -61.74 -55.12
C VAL A 659 15.67 -63.09 -55.61
N ARG A 660 14.64 -63.70 -54.99
CA ARG A 660 14.04 -64.95 -55.50
C ARG A 660 13.41 -64.78 -56.88
N GLN A 661 12.79 -63.64 -57.17
CA GLN A 661 12.26 -63.35 -58.50
C GLN A 661 13.37 -63.18 -59.55
N LEU A 662 14.50 -62.56 -59.19
CA LEU A 662 15.68 -62.43 -60.06
C LEU A 662 16.35 -63.78 -60.32
N VAL A 663 16.52 -64.62 -59.30
CA VAL A 663 17.08 -65.99 -59.44
C VAL A 663 16.19 -66.87 -60.32
N ARG A 664 14.86 -66.77 -60.19
CA ARG A 664 13.93 -67.50 -61.07
C ARG A 664 13.98 -67.04 -62.53
N ARG A 665 14.26 -65.76 -62.80
CA ARG A 665 14.48 -65.26 -64.17
C ARG A 665 15.82 -65.73 -64.76
N TRP A 666 16.83 -65.91 -63.92
CA TRP A 666 18.15 -66.42 -64.31
C TRP A 666 18.17 -67.93 -64.58
N GLN A 667 17.26 -68.71 -63.99
CA GLN A 667 17.14 -70.16 -64.25
C GLN A 667 16.27 -70.51 -65.48
N HIS A 668 15.60 -69.52 -66.09
CA HIS A 668 14.73 -69.71 -67.26
C HIS A 668 15.32 -69.15 -68.57
N ASN A 669 16.48 -68.50 -68.50
CA ASN A 669 17.37 -68.22 -69.64
C ASN A 669 18.54 -69.20 -69.59
#